data_AF-A0A954GWY6-F1
#
_entry.id   AF-A0A954GWY6-F1
#
_cell.length_a   1.000
_cell.length_b   1.000
_cell.length_c   1.000
_cell.angle_alpha   90.00
_cell.angle_beta   90.00
_cell.angle_gamma   90.00
#
_symmetry.space_group_name_H-M   'P 1'
#
loop_
_entity.id
_entity.type
_entity.pdbx_description
1 polymer ?
#
loop_
_entity_poly.entity_id
_entity_poly.type
_entity_poly.pdbx_seq_one_letter_code
_entity_poly.pdbx_strand_id
1 'polypeptide(L)'
;MQEELELQETRRTAVQPTHTNTDLIEMAKRSLGSGRRILITGGTGFVGSALAQVLCDAGNDVTITGRSRFRVRSDGRFVAANISNSEEVDELCRDQEIIFHCAAMTSPWGSLHQHRSVNLDGTENVVRACVKHQVQRLVHVSSTAIYFQFRDSDITDESPLPSRFSCAYAQSKAEAERVVEAAIQNGLNAYIVRARAVFGPGDNALLPRLILAAQQGRLRQIGAGNNLCDLTYIDNLLAGLILAADVRRTVGCCTITNNSPVRLWPLLHEVLAKTTEGYDPSRQIPRWLAMLFARGMEWKHRLLKLRGEPGITRYSVGLLAHQQTFTSAAAGRDLDYQPIVSVEDGIQRTLTSMKQRPLLSGTHSPQVTVRFYSTGYIEFGRHRADRSGSKERTRFHATIALITHPRFGSILFDAGYSPDFFAATQRWPYRLYRWATKVHTDEHWTPKAWLRREGIAPEDLRLILVSHFHGDHICGLNAFPNAEFITLAKTWEMARHRSGFDAVRRGILPDLIPRDFGNRVHTIHELHDPGLGDGQLRTCHDLFRDGSIRLFNLDGHAHGQMGVLLNTEGAKQVFLVADSFWTRTEIQRRLKPTRDFRMIADHYRAALRTRESICDLAQQVPSIQFVCTHCPDFAREQQFDEVLLSVRDRPPLMTQINTREE
;
A
#
# COMPACT_ATOMS: atom_id res chain seq x y z
N MET A 1 34.18 36.30 14.46
CA MET A 1 35.15 35.49 13.70
C MET A 1 35.06 34.00 14.03
N GLN A 2 35.13 33.58 15.31
CA GLN A 2 34.87 32.17 15.69
C GLN A 2 33.39 31.77 15.56
N GLU A 3 32.44 32.65 15.90
CA GLU A 3 31.00 32.39 15.67
C GLU A 3 30.62 32.35 14.18
N GLU A 4 31.33 33.08 13.30
CA GLU A 4 31.11 33.03 11.85
C GLU A 4 31.67 31.75 11.22
N LEU A 5 32.74 31.19 11.79
CA LEU A 5 33.29 29.89 11.41
C LEU A 5 32.37 28.75 11.86
N GLU A 6 31.78 28.83 13.06
CA GLU A 6 30.77 27.86 13.52
C GLU A 6 29.45 27.98 12.74
N LEU A 7 29.01 29.18 12.35
CA LEU A 7 27.85 29.37 11.46
C LEU A 7 28.11 28.87 10.03
N GLN A 8 29.36 28.91 9.54
CA GLN A 8 29.74 28.32 8.26
C GLN A 8 29.91 26.79 8.32
N GLU A 9 30.35 26.22 9.44
CA GLU A 9 30.38 24.76 9.65
C GLU A 9 28.99 24.18 9.90
N THR A 10 28.09 24.90 10.60
CA THR A 10 26.70 24.48 10.81
C THR A 10 25.85 24.61 9.53
N ARG A 11 26.23 25.50 8.60
CA ARG A 11 25.66 25.54 7.24
C ARG A 11 26.24 24.47 6.30
N ARG A 12 27.35 23.81 6.66
CA ARG A 12 27.90 22.65 5.95
C ARG A 12 27.32 21.30 6.40
N THR A 13 26.56 21.28 7.50
CA THR A 13 25.82 20.10 7.99
C THR A 13 24.31 20.16 7.73
N ALA A 14 23.88 20.96 6.75
CA ALA A 14 22.65 20.66 6.03
C ALA A 14 22.88 19.34 5.27
N VAL A 15 22.21 18.27 5.72
CA VAL A 15 22.22 16.95 5.08
C VAL A 15 22.03 17.14 3.58
N GLN A 16 23.12 16.93 2.82
CA GLN A 16 23.09 16.97 1.37
C GLN A 16 22.00 15.99 0.90
N PRO A 17 21.15 16.37 -0.08
CA PRO A 17 20.28 15.41 -0.73
C PRO A 17 21.16 14.25 -1.18
N THR A 18 20.76 13.01 -0.87
CA THR A 18 21.49 11.80 -1.25
C THR A 18 21.89 11.91 -2.73
N HIS A 19 23.19 12.09 -3.00
CA HIS A 19 23.78 12.58 -4.26
C HIS A 19 23.37 11.88 -5.57
N THR A 20 22.64 10.78 -5.52
CA THR A 20 22.47 9.83 -6.64
C THR A 20 21.15 9.94 -7.39
N ASN A 21 20.11 10.55 -6.80
CA ASN A 21 18.92 10.86 -7.60
C ASN A 21 19.28 11.93 -8.66
N THR A 22 20.19 12.86 -8.31
CA THR A 22 20.73 13.88 -9.21
C THR A 22 21.45 13.26 -10.41
N ASP A 23 22.30 12.25 -10.20
CA ASP A 23 23.03 11.60 -11.30
C ASP A 23 22.08 10.91 -12.30
N LEU A 24 21.03 10.24 -11.80
CA LEU A 24 20.01 9.63 -12.65
C LEU A 24 19.16 10.67 -13.39
N ILE A 25 18.81 11.77 -12.72
CA ILE A 25 18.07 12.88 -13.34
C ILE A 25 18.90 13.51 -14.46
N GLU A 26 20.18 13.77 -14.22
CA GLU A 26 21.10 14.29 -15.24
C GLU A 26 21.33 13.29 -16.37
N MET A 27 21.42 12.00 -16.08
CA MET A 27 21.47 10.95 -17.09
C MET A 27 20.19 10.95 -17.95
N ALA A 28 19.01 11.05 -17.33
CA ALA A 28 17.73 11.11 -18.05
C ALA A 28 17.65 12.36 -18.94
N LYS A 29 18.07 13.53 -18.45
CA LYS A 29 18.14 14.76 -19.25
C LYS A 29 19.08 14.62 -20.44
N ARG A 30 20.26 14.02 -20.24
CA ARG A 30 21.25 13.80 -21.31
C ARG A 30 20.77 12.79 -22.35
N SER A 31 20.14 11.71 -21.91
CA SER A 31 19.76 10.58 -22.77
C SER A 31 18.43 10.81 -23.49
N LEU A 32 17.43 11.41 -22.83
CA LEU A 32 16.07 11.54 -23.36
C LEU A 32 15.70 12.99 -23.69
N GLY A 33 16.37 13.96 -23.08
CA GLY A 33 15.98 15.37 -23.09
C GLY A 33 14.93 15.69 -22.02
N SER A 34 14.29 16.85 -22.17
CA SER A 34 13.11 17.26 -21.41
C SER A 34 11.89 17.36 -22.33
N GLY A 35 10.68 17.34 -21.75
CA GLY A 35 9.42 17.49 -22.49
C GLY A 35 8.99 16.28 -23.32
N ARG A 36 9.65 15.12 -23.18
CA ARG A 36 9.21 13.89 -23.85
C ARG A 36 7.90 13.39 -23.26
N ARG A 37 7.00 12.90 -24.11
CA ARG A 37 5.77 12.22 -23.67
C ARG A 37 6.06 10.75 -23.40
N ILE A 38 6.05 10.38 -22.12
CA ILE A 38 6.48 9.06 -21.66
C ILE A 38 5.34 8.35 -20.94
N LEU A 39 5.01 7.13 -21.35
CA LEU A 39 4.10 6.26 -20.60
C LEU A 39 4.87 5.21 -19.80
N ILE A 40 4.55 5.10 -18.52
CA ILE A 40 5.07 4.04 -17.64
C ILE A 40 3.90 3.17 -17.20
N THR A 41 3.85 1.96 -17.74
CA THR A 41 2.91 0.95 -17.24
C THR A 41 3.45 0.30 -15.97
N GLY A 42 2.58 0.04 -15.00
CA GLY A 42 3.03 -0.48 -13.70
C GLY A 42 3.78 0.57 -12.89
N GLY A 43 3.57 1.86 -13.16
CA GLY A 43 4.21 2.97 -12.43
C GLY A 43 3.75 3.11 -10.98
N THR A 44 2.78 2.31 -10.53
CA THR A 44 2.44 2.13 -9.10
C THR A 44 3.26 1.04 -8.40
N GLY A 45 4.16 0.36 -9.12
CA GLY A 45 5.06 -0.69 -8.63
C GLY A 45 6.42 -0.15 -8.19
N PHE A 46 7.29 -1.01 -7.65
CA PHE A 46 8.60 -0.60 -7.12
C PHE A 46 9.47 0.07 -8.20
N VAL A 47 9.76 -0.64 -9.30
CA VAL A 47 10.59 -0.14 -10.40
C VAL A 47 9.92 1.03 -11.12
N GLY A 48 8.66 0.85 -11.53
CA GLY A 48 7.95 1.86 -12.31
C GLY A 48 7.75 3.19 -11.57
N SER A 49 7.50 3.16 -10.25
CA SER A 49 7.34 4.40 -9.47
C SER A 49 8.66 5.15 -9.28
N ALA A 50 9.76 4.43 -9.10
CA ALA A 50 11.10 5.03 -9.00
C ALA A 50 11.52 5.64 -10.34
N LEU A 51 11.27 4.94 -11.45
CA LEU A 51 11.50 5.47 -12.79
C LEU A 51 10.66 6.72 -13.07
N ALA A 52 9.38 6.69 -12.70
CA ALA A 52 8.48 7.82 -12.89
C ALA A 52 8.98 9.07 -12.15
N GLN A 53 9.51 8.92 -10.94
CA GLN A 53 10.09 10.02 -10.18
C GLN A 53 11.26 10.66 -10.94
N VAL A 54 12.26 9.85 -11.31
CA VAL A 54 13.46 10.33 -12.03
C VAL A 54 13.08 11.05 -13.33
N LEU A 55 12.14 10.50 -14.09
CA LEU A 55 11.76 11.07 -15.39
C LEU A 55 10.93 12.36 -15.25
N CYS A 56 10.08 12.48 -14.23
CA CYS A 56 9.38 13.74 -13.91
C CYS A 56 10.38 14.81 -13.47
N ASP A 57 11.32 14.47 -12.58
CA ASP A 57 12.35 15.39 -12.08
C ASP A 57 13.34 15.82 -13.18
N ALA A 58 13.49 15.01 -14.22
CA ALA A 58 14.20 15.36 -15.45
C ALA A 58 13.42 16.29 -16.39
N GLY A 59 12.17 16.65 -16.06
CA GLY A 59 11.33 17.59 -16.81
C GLY A 59 10.57 16.97 -17.98
N ASN A 60 10.26 15.67 -17.93
CA ASN A 60 9.46 14.98 -18.96
C ASN A 60 7.96 14.98 -18.61
N ASP A 61 7.11 14.87 -19.64
CA ASP A 61 5.67 14.68 -19.48
C ASP A 61 5.36 13.19 -19.30
N VAL A 62 5.30 12.77 -18.03
CA VAL A 62 5.16 11.37 -17.66
C VAL A 62 3.70 11.03 -17.38
N THR A 63 3.12 10.11 -18.15
CA THR A 63 1.85 9.45 -17.85
C THR A 63 2.13 8.13 -17.12
N ILE A 64 1.44 7.89 -16.01
CA ILE A 64 1.60 6.71 -15.16
C ILE A 64 0.31 5.92 -15.16
N THR A 65 0.40 4.60 -15.40
CA THR A 65 -0.75 3.72 -15.21
C THR A 65 -0.51 2.61 -14.21
N GLY A 66 -1.57 2.26 -13.49
CA GLY A 66 -1.60 1.22 -12.48
C GLY A 66 -2.99 1.10 -11.87
N ARG A 67 -3.13 0.19 -10.89
CA ARG A 67 -4.43 -0.14 -10.28
C ARG A 67 -4.92 0.86 -9.23
N SER A 68 -4.03 1.69 -8.68
CA SER A 68 -4.39 2.61 -7.60
C SER A 68 -3.52 3.86 -7.63
N ARG A 69 -4.17 5.02 -7.74
CA ARG A 69 -3.52 6.33 -7.77
C ARG A 69 -2.72 6.63 -6.51
N PHE A 70 -3.11 6.04 -5.38
CA PHE A 70 -2.52 6.28 -4.06
C PHE A 70 -1.11 5.72 -3.91
N ARG A 71 -0.64 4.93 -4.87
CA ARG A 71 0.73 4.39 -4.92
C ARG A 71 1.65 5.18 -5.84
N VAL A 72 1.14 6.23 -6.50
CA VAL A 72 1.94 7.12 -7.35
C VAL A 72 2.80 8.00 -6.46
N ARG A 73 4.09 8.08 -6.79
CA ARG A 73 5.11 8.79 -5.99
C ARG A 73 5.64 10.05 -6.63
N SER A 74 5.45 10.22 -7.94
CA SER A 74 5.88 11.39 -8.70
C SER A 74 4.73 12.32 -9.09
N ASP A 75 5.07 13.43 -9.75
CA ASP A 75 4.11 14.43 -10.26
C ASP A 75 3.53 14.06 -11.64
N GLY A 76 3.83 12.84 -12.12
CA GLY A 76 3.32 12.35 -13.40
C GLY A 76 1.79 12.20 -13.39
N ARG A 77 1.19 12.42 -14.57
CA ARG A 77 -0.26 12.29 -14.77
C ARG A 77 -0.70 10.84 -14.61
N PHE A 78 -1.48 10.55 -13.57
CA PHE A 78 -2.02 9.20 -13.35
C PHE A 78 -3.26 8.93 -14.20
N VAL A 79 -3.26 7.80 -14.90
CA VAL A 79 -4.43 7.27 -15.63
C VAL A 79 -4.65 5.83 -15.20
N ALA A 80 -5.78 5.58 -14.52
CA ALA A 80 -6.18 4.22 -14.15
C ALA A 80 -6.53 3.44 -15.43
N ALA A 81 -5.85 2.32 -15.63
CA ALA A 81 -6.16 1.42 -16.73
C ALA A 81 -5.70 -0.01 -16.42
N ASN A 82 -6.44 -0.97 -16.96
CA ASN A 82 -6.10 -2.37 -16.96
C ASN A 82 -5.34 -2.71 -18.24
N ILE A 83 -4.06 -3.06 -18.13
CA ILE A 83 -3.24 -3.44 -19.30
C ILE A 83 -3.79 -4.65 -20.08
N SER A 84 -4.63 -5.47 -19.45
CA SER A 84 -5.29 -6.60 -20.11
C SER A 84 -6.44 -6.16 -21.03
N ASN A 85 -6.93 -4.91 -20.90
CA ASN A 85 -7.96 -4.32 -21.75
C ASN A 85 -7.30 -3.59 -22.93
N SER A 86 -7.52 -4.08 -24.14
CA SER A 86 -6.90 -3.52 -25.35
C SER A 86 -7.33 -2.09 -25.66
N GLU A 87 -8.58 -1.71 -25.37
CA GLU A 87 -9.09 -0.36 -25.66
C GLU A 87 -8.47 0.68 -24.73
N GLU A 88 -8.38 0.37 -23.44
CA GLU A 88 -7.72 1.23 -22.46
C GLU A 88 -6.23 1.41 -22.77
N VAL A 89 -5.55 0.33 -23.19
CA VAL A 89 -4.13 0.42 -23.60
C VAL A 89 -3.95 1.23 -24.89
N ASP A 90 -4.86 1.07 -25.86
CA ASP A 90 -4.81 1.85 -27.10
C ASP A 90 -4.91 3.36 -26.83
N GLU A 91 -5.83 3.76 -25.95
CA GLU A 91 -6.00 5.14 -25.52
C GLU A 91 -4.77 5.66 -24.77
N LEU A 92 -4.23 4.86 -23.84
CA LEU A 92 -3.04 5.23 -23.07
C LEU A 92 -1.80 5.47 -23.93
N CYS A 93 -1.62 4.65 -24.97
CA CYS A 93 -0.45 4.72 -25.84
C CYS A 93 -0.54 5.83 -26.89
N ARG A 94 -1.72 6.46 -27.06
CA ARG A 94 -1.89 7.56 -27.99
C ARG A 94 -0.98 8.74 -27.62
N ASP A 95 -0.34 9.31 -28.64
CA ASP A 95 0.59 10.44 -28.56
C ASP A 95 1.84 10.22 -27.70
N GLN A 96 2.11 9.00 -27.21
CA GLN A 96 3.30 8.69 -26.43
C GLN A 96 4.51 8.47 -27.32
N GLU A 97 5.66 9.04 -26.94
CA GLU A 97 6.91 8.85 -27.67
C GLU A 97 7.68 7.63 -27.18
N ILE A 98 7.72 7.43 -25.86
CA ILE A 98 8.47 6.37 -25.20
C ILE A 98 7.55 5.63 -24.24
N ILE A 99 7.61 4.29 -24.27
CA ILE A 99 6.84 3.45 -23.36
C ILE A 99 7.79 2.56 -22.56
N PHE A 100 7.72 2.68 -21.24
CA PHE A 100 8.32 1.73 -20.31
C PHE A 100 7.27 0.73 -19.84
N HIS A 101 7.39 -0.51 -20.31
CA HIS A 101 6.49 -1.59 -19.92
C HIS A 101 6.99 -2.30 -18.66
N CYS A 102 6.66 -1.76 -17.47
CA CYS A 102 7.03 -2.33 -16.17
C CYS A 102 5.89 -3.09 -15.48
N ALA A 103 4.68 -3.11 -16.06
CA ALA A 103 3.53 -3.80 -15.48
C ALA A 103 3.72 -5.32 -15.53
N ALA A 104 3.63 -5.97 -14.38
CA ALA A 104 3.64 -7.42 -14.27
C ALA A 104 2.96 -7.92 -12.99
N MET A 105 2.37 -9.10 -13.06
CA MET A 105 2.11 -9.93 -11.88
C MET A 105 3.40 -10.70 -11.56
N THR A 106 4.06 -10.35 -10.45
CA THR A 106 5.41 -10.85 -10.09
C THR A 106 5.43 -11.95 -9.03
N SER A 107 4.29 -12.26 -8.40
CA SER A 107 4.22 -13.35 -7.42
C SER A 107 4.53 -14.68 -8.11
N PRO A 108 5.35 -15.57 -7.54
CA PRO A 108 5.56 -16.90 -8.10
C PRO A 108 4.33 -17.82 -7.94
N TRP A 109 3.31 -17.38 -7.21
CA TRP A 109 2.11 -18.13 -6.90
C TRP A 109 0.88 -17.60 -7.63
N GLY A 110 0.09 -18.51 -8.19
CA GLY A 110 -1.11 -18.20 -8.97
C GLY A 110 -1.27 -19.16 -10.14
N SER A 111 -2.43 -19.09 -10.81
CA SER A 111 -2.64 -19.88 -12.03
C SER A 111 -1.85 -19.30 -13.20
N LEU A 112 -1.49 -20.14 -14.17
CA LEU A 112 -0.85 -19.68 -15.41
C LEU A 112 -1.75 -18.72 -16.18
N HIS A 113 -3.06 -18.94 -16.17
CA HIS A 113 -4.04 -18.04 -16.80
C HIS A 113 -3.97 -16.62 -16.21
N GLN A 114 -3.96 -16.48 -14.88
CA GLN A 114 -3.84 -15.16 -14.23
C GLN A 114 -2.52 -14.46 -14.55
N HIS A 115 -1.43 -15.22 -14.68
CA HIS A 115 -0.15 -14.66 -15.09
C HIS A 115 -0.16 -14.22 -16.55
N ARG A 116 -0.71 -15.05 -17.46
CA ARG A 116 -0.82 -14.72 -18.89
C ARG A 116 -1.71 -13.52 -19.13
N SER A 117 -2.87 -13.45 -18.47
CA SER A 117 -3.80 -12.32 -18.66
C SER A 117 -3.15 -10.96 -18.40
N VAL A 118 -2.20 -10.89 -17.46
CA VAL A 118 -1.48 -9.66 -17.14
C VAL A 118 -0.18 -9.53 -17.93
N ASN A 119 0.68 -10.56 -17.88
CA ASN A 119 2.04 -10.47 -18.38
C ASN A 119 2.13 -10.72 -19.89
N LEU A 120 1.31 -11.60 -20.45
CA LEU A 120 1.30 -11.93 -21.88
C LEU A 120 0.31 -11.03 -22.63
N ASP A 121 -0.98 -11.15 -22.33
CA ASP A 121 -2.04 -10.42 -23.05
C ASP A 121 -1.84 -8.90 -22.91
N GLY A 122 -1.40 -8.44 -21.73
CA GLY A 122 -1.03 -7.04 -21.52
C GLY A 122 0.18 -6.59 -22.34
N THR A 123 1.18 -7.46 -22.52
CA THR A 123 2.32 -7.17 -23.41
C THR A 123 1.88 -7.13 -24.87
N GLU A 124 1.03 -8.06 -25.30
CA GLU A 124 0.48 -8.08 -26.66
C GLU A 124 -0.31 -6.80 -26.98
N ASN A 125 -1.12 -6.34 -26.02
CA ASN A 125 -1.86 -5.08 -26.15
C ASN A 125 -0.92 -3.88 -26.29
N VAL A 126 0.11 -3.79 -25.44
CA VAL A 126 1.10 -2.70 -25.50
C VAL A 126 1.87 -2.74 -26.82
N VAL A 127 2.36 -3.91 -27.24
CA VAL A 127 3.07 -4.07 -28.52
C VAL A 127 2.20 -3.66 -29.71
N ARG A 128 0.93 -4.09 -29.74
CA ARG A 128 -0.02 -3.71 -30.79
C ARG A 128 -0.25 -2.19 -30.81
N ALA A 129 -0.41 -1.58 -29.65
CA ALA A 129 -0.59 -0.14 -29.54
C ALA A 129 0.68 0.63 -29.94
N CYS A 130 1.88 0.15 -29.58
CA CYS A 130 3.15 0.74 -30.01
C CYS A 130 3.27 0.77 -31.53
N VAL A 131 2.93 -0.34 -32.21
CA VAL A 131 2.95 -0.42 -33.67
C VAL A 131 1.92 0.53 -34.29
N LYS A 132 0.69 0.55 -33.77
CA LYS A 132 -0.40 1.39 -34.28
C LYS A 132 -0.11 2.89 -34.15
N HIS A 133 0.40 3.32 -33.01
CA HIS A 133 0.66 4.73 -32.70
C HIS A 133 2.09 5.17 -33.04
N GLN A 134 2.87 4.29 -33.68
CA GLN A 134 4.26 4.57 -34.11
C GLN A 134 5.15 5.09 -32.97
N VAL A 135 5.03 4.45 -31.80
CA VAL A 135 5.84 4.77 -30.62
C VAL A 135 7.32 4.65 -30.97
N GLN A 136 8.11 5.68 -30.62
CA GLN A 136 9.51 5.78 -31.03
C GLN A 136 10.38 4.71 -30.35
N ARG A 137 10.03 4.34 -29.11
CA ARG A 137 10.75 3.31 -28.33
C ARG A 137 9.85 2.61 -27.32
N LEU A 138 9.89 1.28 -27.31
CA LEU A 138 9.36 0.43 -26.24
C LEU A 138 10.51 -0.17 -25.42
N VAL A 139 10.56 0.07 -24.10
CA VAL A 139 11.44 -0.64 -23.18
C VAL A 139 10.63 -1.64 -22.37
N HIS A 140 10.79 -2.94 -22.63
CA HIS A 140 10.09 -4.01 -21.93
C HIS A 140 10.92 -4.52 -20.75
N VAL A 141 10.38 -4.40 -19.53
CA VAL A 141 11.04 -4.95 -18.33
C VAL A 141 10.69 -6.42 -18.18
N SER A 142 11.65 -7.28 -18.46
CA SER A 142 11.57 -8.72 -18.24
C SER A 142 12.29 -9.16 -16.95
N SER A 143 12.49 -10.46 -16.76
CA SER A 143 13.05 -11.02 -15.54
C SER A 143 13.98 -12.18 -15.84
N THR A 144 15.10 -12.23 -15.12
CA THR A 144 16.02 -13.38 -15.08
C THR A 144 15.39 -14.66 -14.53
N ALA A 145 14.21 -14.58 -13.91
CA ALA A 145 13.43 -15.75 -13.45
C ALA A 145 13.16 -16.79 -14.56
N ILE A 146 13.16 -16.36 -15.82
CA ILE A 146 13.00 -17.23 -17.00
C ILE A 146 14.09 -18.31 -17.11
N TYR A 147 15.26 -18.10 -16.50
CA TYR A 147 16.39 -19.02 -16.50
C TYR A 147 16.39 -20.01 -15.33
N PHE A 148 15.61 -19.76 -14.28
CA PHE A 148 15.75 -20.51 -13.04
C PHE A 148 15.24 -21.95 -13.16
N GLN A 149 16.11 -22.92 -12.84
CA GLN A 149 15.84 -24.37 -12.97
C GLN A 149 16.09 -25.19 -11.69
N PHE A 150 16.05 -24.58 -10.49
CA PHE A 150 16.31 -25.29 -9.22
C PHE A 150 17.67 -26.01 -9.19
N ARG A 151 18.67 -25.42 -9.83
CA ARG A 151 20.05 -25.88 -9.83
C ARG A 151 20.97 -24.66 -9.86
N ASP A 152 22.20 -24.89 -9.44
CA ASP A 152 23.24 -23.86 -9.49
C ASP A 152 23.57 -23.58 -10.97
N SER A 153 23.63 -22.31 -11.34
CA SER A 153 23.90 -21.90 -12.72
C SER A 153 24.51 -20.51 -12.81
N ASP A 154 25.41 -20.35 -13.77
CA ASP A 154 25.99 -19.08 -14.18
C ASP A 154 25.49 -18.78 -15.60
N ILE A 155 24.73 -17.69 -15.75
CA ILE A 155 23.94 -17.40 -16.94
C ILE A 155 24.53 -16.19 -17.68
N THR A 156 24.61 -16.28 -19.00
CA THR A 156 24.95 -15.15 -19.89
C THR A 156 23.72 -14.75 -20.72
N ASP A 157 23.78 -13.59 -21.38
CA ASP A 157 22.70 -13.10 -22.24
C ASP A 157 22.41 -14.06 -23.43
N GLU A 158 23.40 -14.85 -23.84
CA GLU A 158 23.33 -15.85 -24.93
C GLU A 158 22.90 -17.25 -24.44
N SER A 159 22.72 -17.43 -23.13
CA SER A 159 22.32 -18.72 -22.59
C SER A 159 20.94 -19.13 -23.09
N PRO A 160 20.74 -20.40 -23.48
CA PRO A 160 19.45 -20.85 -24.01
C PRO A 160 18.38 -20.85 -22.91
N LEU A 161 17.16 -20.46 -23.29
CA LEU A 161 16.02 -20.59 -22.40
C LEU A 161 15.69 -22.07 -22.12
N PRO A 162 15.24 -22.40 -20.90
CA PRO A 162 14.90 -23.77 -20.56
C PRO A 162 13.61 -24.24 -21.25
N SER A 163 13.51 -25.55 -21.52
CA SER A 163 12.30 -26.16 -22.08
C SER A 163 11.12 -26.21 -21.11
N ARG A 164 11.39 -26.14 -19.81
CA ARG A 164 10.39 -26.07 -18.73
C ARG A 164 10.77 -24.99 -17.73
N PHE A 165 9.81 -24.13 -17.40
CA PHE A 165 10.00 -23.03 -16.44
C PHE A 165 9.72 -23.46 -15.00
N SER A 166 10.38 -22.81 -14.05
CA SER A 166 10.25 -23.11 -12.61
C SER A 166 8.89 -22.77 -12.01
N CYS A 167 8.19 -21.77 -12.56
CA CYS A 167 6.87 -21.33 -12.12
C CYS A 167 6.09 -20.63 -13.25
N ALA A 168 4.79 -20.37 -13.00
CA ALA A 168 3.91 -19.70 -13.95
C ALA A 168 4.38 -18.27 -14.30
N TYR A 169 4.94 -17.55 -13.32
CA TYR A 169 5.52 -16.23 -13.53
C TYR A 169 6.65 -16.27 -14.56
N ALA A 170 7.66 -17.13 -14.35
CA ALA A 170 8.78 -17.31 -15.27
C ALA A 170 8.30 -17.69 -16.69
N GLN A 171 7.33 -18.60 -16.78
CA GLN A 171 6.74 -18.97 -18.07
C GLN A 171 6.08 -17.79 -18.77
N SER A 172 5.22 -17.04 -18.08
CA SER A 172 4.50 -15.89 -18.67
C SER A 172 5.44 -14.77 -19.12
N LYS A 173 6.55 -14.54 -18.41
CA LYS A 173 7.55 -13.55 -18.81
C LYS A 173 8.35 -13.99 -20.04
N ALA A 174 8.68 -15.27 -20.15
CA ALA A 174 9.32 -15.80 -21.36
C ALA A 174 8.36 -15.79 -22.57
N GLU A 175 7.07 -16.01 -22.36
CA GLU A 175 6.05 -15.86 -23.41
C GLU A 175 5.92 -14.40 -23.87
N ALA A 176 5.91 -13.45 -22.92
CA ALA A 176 5.90 -12.03 -23.22
C ALA A 176 7.16 -11.55 -23.98
N GLU A 177 8.35 -12.06 -23.62
CA GLU A 177 9.58 -11.77 -24.36
C GLU A 177 9.46 -12.17 -25.83
N ARG A 178 8.93 -13.36 -26.14
CA ARG A 178 8.75 -13.81 -27.52
C ARG A 178 7.84 -12.90 -28.34
N VAL A 179 6.81 -12.32 -27.72
CA VAL A 179 5.92 -11.34 -28.36
C VAL A 179 6.70 -10.08 -28.75
N VAL A 180 7.53 -9.57 -27.84
CA VAL A 180 8.36 -8.37 -28.10
C VAL A 180 9.46 -8.67 -29.11
N GLU A 181 10.13 -9.83 -29.02
CA GLU A 181 11.13 -10.28 -29.99
C GLU A 181 10.54 -10.41 -31.40
N ALA A 182 9.36 -11.00 -31.54
CA ALA A 182 8.66 -11.09 -32.81
C ALA A 182 8.29 -9.69 -33.34
N ALA A 183 7.90 -8.76 -32.47
CA ALA A 183 7.64 -7.38 -32.88
C ALA A 183 8.91 -6.65 -33.34
N ILE A 184 10.05 -6.87 -32.67
CA ILE A 184 11.37 -6.35 -33.08
C ILE A 184 11.72 -6.87 -34.48
N GLN A 185 11.54 -8.17 -34.73
CA GLN A 185 11.77 -8.76 -36.06
C GLN A 185 10.87 -8.14 -37.14
N ASN A 186 9.69 -7.66 -36.76
CA ASN A 186 8.75 -6.95 -37.63
C ASN A 186 8.97 -5.41 -37.65
N GLY A 187 10.09 -4.92 -37.11
CA GLY A 187 10.50 -3.51 -37.21
C GLY A 187 10.09 -2.61 -36.05
N LEU A 188 9.49 -3.14 -34.97
CA LEU A 188 9.24 -2.34 -33.77
C LEU A 188 10.57 -1.97 -33.09
N ASN A 189 10.78 -0.68 -32.83
CA ASN A 189 11.93 -0.23 -32.06
C ASN A 189 11.73 -0.52 -30.57
N ALA A 190 12.14 -1.71 -30.12
CA ALA A 190 12.01 -2.14 -28.75
C ALA A 190 13.32 -2.69 -28.16
N TYR A 191 13.43 -2.60 -26.84
CA TYR A 191 14.54 -3.13 -26.06
C TYR A 191 14.02 -3.92 -24.86
N ILE A 192 14.51 -5.14 -24.67
CA ILE A 192 14.13 -6.02 -23.56
C ILE A 192 15.21 -5.94 -22.46
N VAL A 193 14.80 -5.59 -21.24
CA VAL A 193 15.70 -5.50 -20.09
C VAL A 193 15.33 -6.53 -19.05
N ARG A 194 16.19 -7.53 -18.82
CA ARG A 194 16.00 -8.58 -17.81
C ARG A 194 16.56 -8.12 -16.47
N ALA A 195 15.67 -7.93 -15.49
CA ALA A 195 16.05 -7.55 -14.13
C ALA A 195 16.27 -8.77 -13.22
N ARG A 196 17.20 -8.65 -12.26
CA ARG A 196 17.50 -9.67 -11.23
C ARG A 196 17.41 -9.11 -9.82
N ALA A 197 16.57 -9.72 -8.97
CA ALA A 197 16.41 -9.38 -7.53
C ALA A 197 16.67 -7.90 -7.21
N VAL A 198 15.78 -7.06 -7.70
CA VAL A 198 15.90 -5.61 -7.52
C VAL A 198 15.67 -5.27 -6.06
N PHE A 199 16.59 -4.52 -5.46
CA PHE A 199 16.49 -4.05 -4.08
C PHE A 199 16.86 -2.57 -4.01
N GLY A 200 16.43 -1.88 -2.96
CA GLY A 200 16.66 -0.46 -2.80
C GLY A 200 15.65 0.21 -1.87
N PRO A 201 15.81 1.52 -1.59
CA PRO A 201 14.79 2.33 -0.93
C PRO A 201 13.41 2.14 -1.57
N GLY A 202 12.43 1.68 -0.79
CA GLY A 202 11.07 1.42 -1.27
C GLY A 202 10.80 -0.01 -1.77
N ASP A 203 11.79 -0.92 -1.70
CA ASP A 203 11.58 -2.36 -1.86
C ASP A 203 10.47 -2.84 -0.90
N ASN A 204 9.60 -3.69 -1.41
CA ASN A 204 8.47 -4.29 -0.71
C ASN A 204 8.34 -5.80 -0.96
N ALA A 205 9.32 -6.42 -1.61
CA ALA A 205 9.25 -7.80 -2.06
C ALA A 205 10.43 -8.64 -1.57
N LEU A 206 11.66 -8.11 -1.59
CA LEU A 206 12.84 -8.92 -1.27
C LEU A 206 13.28 -8.76 0.20
N LEU A 207 13.94 -7.66 0.53
CA LEU A 207 14.53 -7.47 1.87
C LEU A 207 13.48 -7.39 2.98
N PRO A 208 12.36 -6.64 2.86
CA PRO A 208 11.35 -6.58 3.91
C PRO A 208 10.76 -7.95 4.27
N ARG A 209 10.54 -8.83 3.27
CA ARG A 209 9.98 -10.17 3.52
C ARG A 209 10.96 -11.04 4.31
N LEU A 210 12.26 -10.95 4.01
CA LEU A 210 13.31 -11.69 4.72
C LEU A 210 13.48 -11.17 6.16
N ILE A 211 13.52 -9.84 6.34
CA ILE A 211 13.59 -9.21 7.66
C ILE A 211 12.39 -9.63 8.52
N LEU A 212 11.17 -9.57 7.96
CA LEU A 212 9.96 -9.98 8.67
C LEU A 212 9.99 -11.46 9.07
N ALA A 213 10.42 -12.34 8.17
CA ALA A 213 10.56 -13.76 8.47
C ALA A 213 11.59 -14.00 9.59
N ALA A 214 12.69 -13.23 9.64
CA ALA A 214 13.68 -13.29 10.70
C ALA A 214 13.13 -12.78 12.04
N GLN A 215 12.46 -11.62 12.06
CA GLN A 215 11.81 -11.03 13.24
C GLN A 215 10.71 -11.91 13.84
N GLN A 216 10.18 -12.84 13.06
CA GLN A 216 9.19 -13.83 13.49
C GLN A 216 9.83 -15.17 13.91
N GLY A 217 11.17 -15.29 13.84
CA GLY A 217 11.92 -16.51 14.14
C GLY A 217 11.73 -17.62 13.10
N ARG A 218 11.24 -17.30 11.90
CA ARG A 218 10.85 -18.25 10.84
C ARG A 218 11.92 -18.40 9.75
N LEU A 219 12.80 -17.42 9.58
CA LEU A 219 13.89 -17.50 8.61
C LEU A 219 15.01 -18.40 9.14
N ARG A 220 15.46 -19.34 8.31
CA ARG A 220 16.60 -20.23 8.55
C ARG A 220 17.49 -20.25 7.33
N GLN A 221 18.80 -20.34 7.54
CA GLN A 221 19.75 -20.54 6.45
C GLN A 221 19.47 -21.86 5.74
N ILE A 222 19.30 -21.82 4.41
CA ILE A 222 19.00 -22.99 3.60
C ILE A 222 20.29 -23.56 3.00
N GLY A 223 20.65 -24.77 3.42
CA GLY A 223 21.90 -25.41 3.02
C GLY A 223 23.15 -24.74 3.60
N ALA A 224 24.30 -24.95 2.96
CA ALA A 224 25.60 -24.53 3.48
C ALA A 224 25.85 -23.00 3.47
N GLY A 225 24.99 -22.22 2.80
CA GLY A 225 25.09 -20.75 2.79
C GLY A 225 26.10 -20.16 1.80
N ASN A 226 26.80 -20.98 1.03
CA ASN A 226 27.90 -20.54 0.16
C ASN A 226 27.48 -20.13 -1.26
N ASN A 227 26.18 -20.12 -1.58
CA ASN A 227 25.68 -19.83 -2.92
C ASN A 227 25.89 -18.36 -3.30
N LEU A 228 26.43 -18.15 -4.51
CA LEU A 228 26.56 -16.82 -5.11
C LEU A 228 25.24 -16.38 -5.76
N CYS A 229 24.95 -15.10 -5.66
CA CYS A 229 23.73 -14.50 -6.18
C CYS A 229 24.03 -13.09 -6.70
N ASP A 230 23.52 -12.76 -7.88
CA ASP A 230 23.44 -11.36 -8.31
C ASP A 230 22.24 -10.67 -7.67
N LEU A 231 22.48 -9.44 -7.23
CA LEU A 231 21.46 -8.50 -6.76
C LEU A 231 21.60 -7.23 -7.59
N THR A 232 20.46 -6.58 -7.88
CA THR A 232 20.48 -5.34 -8.65
C THR A 232 19.96 -4.22 -7.77
N TYR A 233 20.80 -3.21 -7.52
CA TYR A 233 20.34 -2.01 -6.83
C TYR A 233 19.41 -1.22 -7.75
N ILE A 234 18.35 -0.64 -7.21
CA ILE A 234 17.28 0.00 -7.99
C ILE A 234 17.82 1.07 -8.95
N ASP A 235 18.72 1.95 -8.49
CA ASP A 235 19.24 3.04 -9.32
C ASP A 235 20.05 2.52 -10.52
N ASN A 236 20.74 1.39 -10.35
CA ASN A 236 21.45 0.74 -11.44
C ASN A 236 20.49 0.18 -12.50
N LEU A 237 19.37 -0.40 -12.07
CA LEU A 237 18.33 -0.82 -13.00
C LEU A 237 17.73 0.38 -13.74
N LEU A 238 17.44 1.48 -13.03
CA LEU A 238 16.89 2.69 -13.66
C LEU A 238 17.85 3.28 -14.70
N ALA A 239 19.15 3.32 -14.39
CA ALA A 239 20.19 3.70 -15.36
C ALA A 239 20.13 2.82 -16.62
N GLY A 240 20.09 1.50 -16.46
CA GLY A 240 19.93 0.57 -17.58
C GLY A 240 18.66 0.80 -18.40
N LEU A 241 17.53 1.11 -17.76
CA LEU A 241 16.27 1.42 -18.44
C LEU A 241 16.34 2.75 -19.22
N ILE A 242 16.90 3.80 -18.62
CA ILE A 242 17.07 5.11 -19.27
C ILE A 242 17.98 4.98 -20.50
N LEU A 243 19.09 4.24 -20.38
CA LEU A 243 20.01 3.99 -21.49
C LEU A 243 19.35 3.15 -22.61
N ALA A 244 18.51 2.18 -22.24
CA ALA A 244 17.73 1.40 -23.21
C ALA A 244 16.66 2.22 -23.94
N ALA A 245 16.24 3.35 -23.37
CA ALA A 245 15.24 4.23 -23.97
C ALA A 245 15.83 5.24 -24.97
N ASP A 246 17.14 5.51 -24.92
CA ASP A 246 17.80 6.48 -25.79
C ASP A 246 17.65 6.11 -27.28
N VAL A 247 17.14 7.07 -28.07
CA VAL A 247 16.52 6.92 -29.41
C VAL A 247 17.46 6.34 -30.48
N ARG A 248 18.79 6.33 -30.25
CA ARG A 248 19.78 5.97 -31.29
C ARG A 248 20.40 4.58 -31.14
N ARG A 249 20.16 3.91 -30.00
CA ARG A 249 20.81 2.64 -29.67
C ARG A 249 20.01 1.45 -30.18
N THR A 250 20.69 0.34 -30.39
CA THR A 250 20.21 -0.91 -30.99
C THR A 250 18.83 -1.39 -30.50
N VAL A 251 18.17 -2.23 -31.31
CA VAL A 251 17.13 -3.14 -30.79
C VAL A 251 17.81 -4.36 -30.19
N GLY A 252 17.29 -4.91 -29.10
CA GLY A 252 17.97 -6.03 -28.47
C GLY A 252 17.40 -6.44 -27.14
N CYS A 253 18.18 -7.27 -26.45
CA CYS A 253 17.88 -7.78 -25.13
C CYS A 253 19.17 -7.80 -24.30
N CYS A 254 19.09 -7.35 -23.05
CA CYS A 254 20.20 -7.45 -22.11
C CYS A 254 19.72 -7.79 -20.70
N THR A 255 20.63 -8.32 -19.89
CA THR A 255 20.46 -8.44 -18.45
C THR A 255 21.12 -7.26 -17.76
N ILE A 256 20.46 -6.71 -16.74
CA ILE A 256 21.02 -5.67 -15.87
C ILE A 256 21.22 -6.22 -14.47
N THR A 257 22.47 -6.22 -14.02
CA THR A 257 22.90 -6.53 -12.65
C THR A 257 23.90 -5.51 -12.13
N ASN A 258 24.33 -5.67 -10.87
CA ASN A 258 25.45 -4.90 -10.31
C ASN A 258 26.83 -5.40 -10.77
N ASN A 259 26.93 -6.40 -11.66
CA ASN A 259 28.19 -7.03 -12.10
C ASN A 259 29.11 -7.47 -10.94
N SER A 260 28.54 -7.75 -9.77
CA SER A 260 29.27 -8.09 -8.56
C SER A 260 28.49 -9.17 -7.78
N PRO A 261 28.65 -10.44 -8.15
CA PRO A 261 27.99 -11.54 -7.45
C PRO A 261 28.43 -11.61 -6.00
N VAL A 262 27.47 -11.74 -5.09
CA VAL A 262 27.71 -11.78 -3.64
C VAL A 262 27.35 -13.13 -3.06
N ARG A 263 27.99 -13.51 -1.94
CA ARG A 263 27.54 -14.67 -1.16
C ARG A 263 26.25 -14.30 -0.45
N LEU A 264 25.16 -14.96 -0.83
CA LEU A 264 23.81 -14.57 -0.40
C LEU A 264 23.64 -14.59 1.12
N TRP A 265 23.96 -15.71 1.77
CA TRP A 265 23.71 -15.85 3.21
C TRP A 265 24.61 -14.98 4.08
N PRO A 266 25.93 -14.85 3.84
CA PRO A 266 26.76 -13.88 4.55
C PRO A 266 26.20 -12.44 4.48
N LEU A 267 25.76 -12.01 3.30
CA LEU A 267 25.14 -10.70 3.13
C LEU A 267 23.82 -10.56 3.90
N LEU A 268 22.96 -11.59 3.83
CA LEU A 268 21.71 -11.61 4.59
C LEU A 268 21.97 -11.59 6.10
N HIS A 269 22.97 -12.32 6.59
CA HIS A 269 23.35 -12.31 8.00
C HIS A 269 23.73 -10.91 8.47
N GLU A 270 24.50 -10.17 7.67
CA GLU A 270 24.85 -8.78 7.98
C GLU A 270 23.62 -7.86 8.04
N VAL A 271 22.75 -7.95 7.04
CA VAL A 271 21.50 -7.17 6.98
C VAL A 271 20.59 -7.51 8.17
N LEU A 272 20.43 -8.79 8.49
CA LEU A 272 19.54 -9.27 9.54
C LEU A 272 20.07 -8.92 10.92
N ALA A 273 21.38 -9.01 11.16
CA ALA A 273 22.01 -8.55 12.40
C ALA A 273 21.75 -7.05 12.67
N LYS A 274 21.69 -6.22 11.61
CA LYS A 274 21.41 -4.78 11.71
C LYS A 274 19.92 -4.43 11.86
N THR A 275 19.00 -5.37 11.62
CA THR A 275 17.55 -5.09 11.50
C THR A 275 16.66 -5.95 12.39
N THR A 276 17.21 -7.01 12.99
CA THR A 276 16.46 -7.99 13.77
C THR A 276 17.18 -8.29 15.08
N GLU A 277 16.61 -7.84 16.18
CA GLU A 277 17.11 -8.15 17.53
C GLU A 277 16.99 -9.66 17.81
N GLY A 278 18.04 -10.25 18.40
CA GLY A 278 18.09 -11.68 18.71
C GLY A 278 18.18 -12.60 17.49
N TYR A 279 18.57 -12.08 16.31
CA TYR A 279 18.81 -12.89 15.14
C TYR A 279 19.97 -13.88 15.36
N ASP A 280 19.72 -15.15 15.07
CA ASP A 280 20.68 -16.24 15.22
C ASP A 280 21.08 -16.80 13.85
N PRO A 281 22.27 -16.45 13.32
CA PRO A 281 22.74 -16.89 12.01
C PRO A 281 23.08 -18.39 11.97
N SER A 282 23.18 -19.07 13.12
CA SER A 282 23.55 -20.49 13.20
C SER A 282 22.41 -21.44 12.79
N ARG A 283 21.16 -20.95 12.72
CA ARG A 283 19.99 -21.77 12.42
C ARG A 283 19.93 -22.15 10.95
N GLN A 284 20.29 -23.40 10.68
CA GLN A 284 20.28 -23.98 9.33
C GLN A 284 19.16 -24.99 9.13
N ILE A 285 18.76 -25.16 7.87
CA ILE A 285 17.85 -26.22 7.43
C ILE A 285 18.38 -26.85 6.14
N PRO A 286 18.46 -28.19 6.04
CA PRO A 286 18.85 -28.85 4.80
C PRO A 286 17.90 -28.51 3.64
N ARG A 287 18.45 -28.35 2.43
CA ARG A 287 17.70 -27.98 1.21
C ARG A 287 16.46 -28.85 0.98
N TRP A 288 16.61 -30.17 1.11
CA TRP A 288 15.52 -31.13 0.90
C TRP A 288 14.37 -30.92 1.89
N LEU A 289 14.67 -30.59 3.14
CA LEU A 289 13.68 -30.39 4.19
C LEU A 289 12.93 -29.06 3.99
N ALA A 290 13.65 -27.99 3.62
CA ALA A 290 13.03 -26.72 3.23
C ALA A 290 12.09 -26.91 2.01
N MET A 291 12.53 -27.69 1.01
CA MET A 291 11.73 -28.02 -0.17
C MET A 291 10.48 -28.83 0.19
N LEU A 292 10.58 -29.76 1.16
CA LEU A 292 9.43 -30.52 1.66
C LEU A 292 8.41 -29.61 2.36
N PHE A 293 8.86 -28.70 3.23
CA PHE A 293 7.97 -27.72 3.87
C PHE A 293 7.26 -26.83 2.84
N ALA A 294 8.00 -26.34 1.84
CA ALA A 294 7.41 -25.54 0.77
C ALA A 294 6.36 -26.31 -0.03
N ARG A 295 6.64 -27.58 -0.41
CA ARG A 295 5.64 -28.45 -1.05
C ARG A 295 4.39 -28.62 -0.22
N GLY A 296 4.54 -28.86 1.09
CA GLY A 296 3.42 -29.01 2.02
C GLY A 296 2.58 -27.72 2.13
N MET A 297 3.23 -26.56 2.21
CA MET A 297 2.53 -25.28 2.28
C MET A 297 1.80 -24.93 0.98
N GLU A 298 2.43 -25.16 -0.17
CA GLU A 298 1.80 -25.01 -1.49
C GLU A 298 0.59 -25.94 -1.65
N TRP A 299 0.74 -27.22 -1.27
CA TRP A 299 -0.35 -28.20 -1.32
C TRP A 299 -1.51 -27.80 -0.41
N LYS A 300 -1.23 -27.40 0.83
CA LYS A 300 -2.25 -26.90 1.76
C LYS A 300 -3.01 -25.70 1.19
N HIS A 301 -2.32 -24.74 0.58
CA HIS A 301 -2.98 -23.57 -0.04
C HIS A 301 -3.86 -23.95 -1.21
N ARG A 302 -3.43 -24.88 -2.06
CA ARG A 302 -4.24 -25.39 -3.18
C ARG A 302 -5.45 -26.18 -2.70
N LEU A 303 -5.25 -27.10 -1.76
CA LEU A 303 -6.30 -27.97 -1.23
C LEU A 303 -7.39 -27.16 -0.52
N LEU A 304 -6.98 -26.24 0.36
CA LEU A 304 -7.89 -25.39 1.13
C LEU A 304 -8.36 -24.13 0.38
N LYS A 305 -7.93 -23.95 -0.88
CA LYS A 305 -8.21 -22.77 -1.72
C LYS A 305 -7.95 -21.45 -0.97
N LEU A 306 -6.87 -21.40 -0.18
CA LEU A 306 -6.50 -20.21 0.57
C LEU A 306 -6.11 -19.11 -0.41
N ARG A 307 -6.56 -17.89 -0.12
CA ARG A 307 -6.17 -16.69 -0.87
C ARG A 307 -4.77 -16.25 -0.46
N GLY A 308 -4.04 -15.66 -1.40
CA GLY A 308 -2.68 -15.16 -1.18
C GLY A 308 -1.59 -16.18 -1.46
N GLU A 309 -0.35 -15.71 -1.39
CA GLU A 309 0.86 -16.50 -1.58
C GLU A 309 1.18 -17.29 -0.29
N PRO A 310 1.55 -18.58 -0.37
CA PRO A 310 2.07 -19.30 0.78
C PRO A 310 3.28 -18.58 1.37
N GLY A 311 3.39 -18.53 2.70
CA GLY A 311 4.53 -17.87 3.38
C GLY A 311 5.91 -18.41 2.95
N ILE A 312 5.97 -19.62 2.38
CA ILE A 312 7.14 -20.10 1.66
C ILE A 312 6.70 -20.90 0.42
N THR A 313 7.27 -20.59 -0.74
CA THR A 313 7.07 -21.34 -1.98
C THR A 313 8.31 -22.12 -2.34
N ARG A 314 8.17 -23.14 -3.20
CA ARG A 314 9.32 -23.88 -3.73
C ARG A 314 10.26 -22.93 -4.45
N TYR A 315 9.70 -21.99 -5.22
CA TYR A 315 10.45 -20.97 -5.94
C TYR A 315 11.30 -20.12 -4.97
N SER A 316 10.73 -19.63 -3.88
CA SER A 316 11.47 -18.86 -2.85
C SER A 316 12.57 -19.69 -2.18
N VAL A 317 12.31 -20.96 -1.84
CA VAL A 317 13.35 -21.88 -1.32
C VAL A 317 14.47 -22.04 -2.34
N GLY A 318 14.11 -22.22 -3.61
CA GLY A 318 15.05 -22.38 -4.70
C GLY A 318 15.99 -21.18 -4.84
N LEU A 319 15.45 -19.96 -4.85
CA LEU A 319 16.23 -18.72 -4.94
C LEU A 319 17.19 -18.52 -3.76
N LEU A 320 16.81 -18.99 -2.56
CA LEU A 320 17.63 -18.90 -1.36
C LEU A 320 18.66 -20.05 -1.23
N ALA A 321 18.46 -21.15 -1.94
CA ALA A 321 19.27 -22.36 -1.83
C ALA A 321 20.32 -22.51 -2.93
N HIS A 322 20.07 -21.98 -4.12
CA HIS A 322 20.87 -22.20 -5.32
C HIS A 322 21.67 -20.97 -5.73
N GLN A 323 22.79 -21.23 -6.40
CA GLN A 323 23.60 -20.19 -7.03
C GLN A 323 22.96 -19.75 -8.35
N GLN A 324 22.91 -18.43 -8.55
CA GLN A 324 22.31 -17.78 -9.70
C GLN A 324 23.10 -16.50 -10.00
N THR A 325 24.08 -16.60 -10.90
CA THR A 325 24.86 -15.45 -11.37
C THR A 325 24.49 -15.09 -12.81
N PHE A 326 24.61 -13.81 -13.16
CA PHE A 326 24.27 -13.28 -14.48
C PHE A 326 25.31 -12.25 -14.93
N THR A 327 25.61 -12.24 -16.23
CA THR A 327 26.47 -11.21 -16.83
C THR A 327 25.60 -10.06 -17.37
N SER A 328 26.10 -8.82 -17.30
CA SER A 328 25.52 -7.67 -18.01
C SER A 328 26.35 -7.31 -19.25
N ALA A 329 26.95 -8.31 -19.91
CA ALA A 329 27.88 -8.09 -21.00
C ALA A 329 27.20 -7.43 -22.22
N ALA A 330 25.97 -7.86 -22.55
CA ALA A 330 25.21 -7.21 -23.61
C ALA A 330 24.85 -5.76 -23.27
N ALA A 331 24.52 -5.48 -22.00
CA ALA A 331 24.22 -4.12 -21.56
C ALA A 331 25.45 -3.20 -21.68
N GLY A 332 26.64 -3.68 -21.30
CA GLY A 332 27.89 -2.93 -21.46
C GLY A 332 28.20 -2.65 -22.92
N ARG A 333 28.03 -3.64 -23.81
CA ARG A 333 28.29 -3.50 -25.25
C ARG A 333 27.28 -2.61 -25.98
N ASP A 334 25.99 -2.80 -25.70
CA ASP A 334 24.91 -2.21 -26.48
C ASP A 334 24.44 -0.85 -25.90
N LEU A 335 24.55 -0.69 -24.59
CA LEU A 335 24.04 0.48 -23.85
C LEU A 335 25.14 1.26 -23.11
N ASP A 336 26.41 0.86 -23.21
CA ASP A 336 27.50 1.45 -22.42
C ASP A 336 27.18 1.46 -20.91
N TYR A 337 26.47 0.43 -20.45
CA TYR A 337 25.99 0.35 -19.08
C TYR A 337 27.13 -0.05 -18.13
N GLN A 338 27.25 0.70 -17.04
CA GLN A 338 28.04 0.36 -15.86
C GLN A 338 27.23 0.62 -14.59
N PRO A 339 27.33 -0.24 -13.55
CA PRO A 339 26.69 0.01 -12.26
C PRO A 339 27.19 1.32 -11.64
N ILE A 340 26.27 2.22 -11.28
CA ILE A 340 26.58 3.52 -10.65
C ILE A 340 26.63 3.45 -9.12
N VAL A 341 26.08 2.39 -8.52
CA VAL A 341 26.08 2.15 -7.07
C VAL A 341 26.52 0.71 -6.79
N SER A 342 27.44 0.54 -5.84
CA SER A 342 27.89 -0.78 -5.39
C SER A 342 26.77 -1.54 -4.64
N VAL A 343 26.88 -2.86 -4.52
CA VAL A 343 25.90 -3.64 -3.72
C VAL A 343 25.93 -3.21 -2.25
N GLU A 344 27.11 -2.96 -1.70
CA GLU A 344 27.30 -2.57 -0.31
C GLU A 344 26.68 -1.20 -0.01
N ASP A 345 26.96 -0.19 -0.84
CA ASP A 345 26.35 1.14 -0.72
C ASP A 345 24.83 1.07 -0.87
N GLY A 346 24.35 0.29 -1.84
CA GLY A 346 22.94 0.07 -2.06
C GLY A 346 22.24 -0.51 -0.82
N ILE A 347 22.90 -1.44 -0.11
CA ILE A 347 22.37 -2.03 1.12
C ILE A 347 22.35 -0.98 2.23
N GLN A 348 23.43 -0.24 2.46
CA GLN A 348 23.45 0.80 3.49
C GLN A 348 22.35 1.84 3.26
N ARG A 349 22.16 2.28 2.01
CA ARG A 349 21.08 3.23 1.66
C ARG A 349 19.70 2.64 1.88
N THR A 350 19.51 1.37 1.53
CA THR A 350 18.25 0.66 1.77
C THR A 350 17.95 0.57 3.26
N LEU A 351 18.93 0.19 4.08
CA LEU A 351 18.80 0.10 5.53
C LEU A 351 18.55 1.47 6.16
N THR A 352 19.25 2.51 5.72
CA THR A 352 19.03 3.89 6.16
C THR A 352 17.61 4.34 5.83
N SER A 353 17.13 4.10 4.61
CA SER A 353 15.73 4.40 4.22
C SER A 353 14.71 3.63 5.08
N MET A 354 14.99 2.37 5.44
CA MET A 354 14.14 1.59 6.33
C MET A 354 14.12 2.13 7.77
N LYS A 355 15.28 2.58 8.29
CA LYS A 355 15.41 3.21 9.62
C LYS A 355 14.80 4.61 9.68
N GLN A 356 14.91 5.36 8.59
CA GLN A 356 14.36 6.71 8.42
C GLN A 356 12.86 6.71 8.10
N ARG A 357 12.21 5.55 7.94
CA ARG A 357 10.74 5.51 8.03
C ARG A 357 10.38 6.02 9.43
N PRO A 358 9.76 7.21 9.53
CA PRO A 358 9.64 7.92 10.79
C PRO A 358 8.63 7.18 11.65
N LEU A 359 9.12 6.21 12.42
CA LEU A 359 8.30 5.54 13.41
C LEU A 359 7.91 6.56 14.47
N LEU A 360 8.78 7.50 14.83
CA LEU A 360 8.50 8.46 15.90
C LEU A 360 8.99 9.92 15.65
N SER A 361 9.77 10.22 14.61
CA SER A 361 10.27 11.60 14.37
C SER A 361 9.40 12.36 13.37
N GLY A 362 8.47 13.17 13.88
CA GLY A 362 7.56 14.02 13.11
C GLY A 362 8.20 15.18 12.32
N THR A 363 9.46 15.08 11.90
CA THR A 363 10.21 16.18 11.26
C THR A 363 10.21 16.15 9.72
N HIS A 364 9.81 15.05 9.08
CA HIS A 364 9.85 14.92 7.60
C HIS A 364 8.59 14.31 6.94
N SER A 365 7.60 13.86 7.70
CA SER A 365 6.34 13.36 7.14
C SER A 365 5.41 14.52 6.76
N PRO A 366 4.69 14.44 5.62
CA PRO A 366 3.63 15.40 5.31
C PRO A 366 2.64 15.47 6.48
N GLN A 367 2.35 16.69 6.92
CA GLN A 367 1.38 16.92 7.99
C GLN A 367 -0.02 16.97 7.38
N VAL A 368 -0.96 16.22 7.96
CA VAL A 368 -2.36 16.24 7.57
C VAL A 368 -3.17 17.11 8.52
N THR A 369 -4.23 17.74 8.03
CA THR A 369 -5.22 18.38 8.90
C THR A 369 -6.40 17.44 9.09
N VAL A 370 -6.99 17.41 10.29
CA VAL A 370 -8.17 16.58 10.58
C VAL A 370 -9.27 17.42 11.22
N ARG A 371 -10.50 17.25 10.73
CA ARG A 371 -11.72 17.83 11.30
C ARG A 371 -12.70 16.71 11.65
N PHE A 372 -13.44 16.87 12.75
CA PHE A 372 -14.35 15.85 13.25
C PHE A 372 -15.80 16.33 13.16
N TYR A 373 -16.71 15.42 12.80
CA TYR A 373 -18.13 15.71 12.74
C TYR A 373 -18.94 14.60 13.38
N SER A 374 -20.07 14.96 13.97
CA SER A 374 -21.08 13.98 14.38
C SER A 374 -22.09 13.77 13.25
N THR A 375 -22.46 12.50 13.04
CA THR A 375 -23.49 12.12 12.07
C THR A 375 -24.82 11.71 12.69
N GLY A 376 -24.92 11.86 14.01
CA GLY A 376 -26.00 11.32 14.82
C GLY A 376 -25.46 10.73 16.11
N TYR A 377 -26.36 10.24 16.94
CA TYR A 377 -26.03 9.67 18.25
C TYR A 377 -27.03 8.61 18.69
N ILE A 378 -26.61 7.83 19.68
CA ILE A 378 -27.46 6.95 20.48
C ILE A 378 -27.41 7.40 21.94
N GLU A 379 -28.43 7.08 22.73
CA GLU A 379 -28.52 7.58 24.12
C GLU A 379 -28.88 6.48 25.12
N PHE A 380 -27.96 6.21 26.05
CA PHE A 380 -28.14 5.25 27.14
C PHE A 380 -27.23 5.62 28.34
N GLY A 381 -27.35 4.88 29.44
CA GLY A 381 -26.60 5.18 30.67
C GLY A 381 -25.08 4.98 30.53
N ARG A 382 -24.26 5.97 30.93
CA ARG A 382 -22.79 5.93 30.77
C ARG A 382 -22.12 4.68 31.37
N HIS A 383 -22.65 4.16 32.47
CA HIS A 383 -22.20 2.91 33.12
C HIS A 383 -22.19 1.67 32.22
N ARG A 384 -22.94 1.67 31.11
CA ARG A 384 -22.97 0.57 30.14
C ARG A 384 -21.79 0.61 29.16
N ALA A 385 -21.26 1.80 28.88
CA ALA A 385 -20.06 1.99 28.07
C ALA A 385 -18.78 1.91 28.92
N ASP A 386 -18.78 2.52 30.11
CA ASP A 386 -17.63 2.66 30.99
C ASP A 386 -17.99 2.23 32.42
N ARG A 387 -17.20 1.33 33.03
CA ARG A 387 -17.47 0.81 34.40
C ARG A 387 -17.42 1.90 35.47
N SER A 388 -16.77 3.03 35.21
CA SER A 388 -16.72 4.19 36.09
C SER A 388 -17.85 5.19 35.84
N GLY A 389 -18.66 4.97 34.81
CA GLY A 389 -19.75 5.86 34.39
C GLY A 389 -20.97 5.85 35.32
N SER A 390 -21.72 6.95 35.30
CA SER A 390 -22.98 7.09 36.04
C SER A 390 -24.16 6.40 35.31
N LYS A 391 -25.31 6.31 35.98
CA LYS A 391 -26.57 5.85 35.35
C LYS A 391 -27.26 6.92 34.49
N GLU A 392 -26.73 8.14 34.49
CA GLU A 392 -27.23 9.25 33.68
C GLU A 392 -27.21 8.90 32.19
N ARG A 393 -28.27 9.27 31.49
CA ARG A 393 -28.35 9.07 30.04
C ARG A 393 -27.40 10.04 29.35
N THR A 394 -26.48 9.50 28.56
CA THR A 394 -25.47 10.27 27.85
C THR A 394 -25.60 9.98 26.36
N ARG A 395 -25.38 11.01 25.53
CA ARG A 395 -25.31 10.87 24.08
C ARG A 395 -23.95 10.33 23.67
N PHE A 396 -23.95 9.29 22.86
CA PHE A 396 -22.79 8.67 22.24
C PHE A 396 -22.88 8.91 20.74
N HIS A 397 -22.08 9.85 20.24
CA HIS A 397 -22.13 10.30 18.86
C HIS A 397 -21.44 9.30 17.92
N ALA A 398 -21.89 9.18 16.68
CA ALA A 398 -21.14 8.54 15.61
C ALA A 398 -20.22 9.59 14.97
N THR A 399 -18.97 9.60 15.40
CA THR A 399 -17.94 10.55 14.96
C THR A 399 -17.27 10.06 13.68
N ILE A 400 -17.22 10.92 12.66
CA ILE A 400 -16.43 10.74 11.45
C ILE A 400 -15.26 11.74 11.44
N ALA A 401 -14.21 11.45 10.66
CA ALA A 401 -13.09 12.39 10.50
C ALA A 401 -12.86 12.72 9.02
N LEU A 402 -12.84 14.02 8.70
CA LEU A 402 -12.38 14.54 7.42
C LEU A 402 -10.90 14.88 7.52
N ILE A 403 -10.08 14.12 6.81
CA ILE A 403 -8.62 14.26 6.78
C ILE A 403 -8.25 14.95 5.46
N THR A 404 -7.50 16.04 5.52
CA THR A 404 -6.96 16.70 4.32
C THR A 404 -5.49 16.38 4.22
N HIS A 405 -5.11 15.65 3.17
CA HIS A 405 -3.74 15.34 2.85
C HIS A 405 -3.20 16.32 1.81
N PRO A 406 -2.00 16.91 1.98
CA PRO A 406 -1.46 17.93 1.07
C PRO A 406 -1.34 17.43 -0.38
N ARG A 407 -1.03 16.13 -0.55
CA ARG A 407 -0.91 15.46 -1.85
C ARG A 407 -2.19 14.78 -2.37
N PHE A 408 -2.97 14.16 -1.48
CA PHE A 408 -4.06 13.26 -1.88
C PHE A 408 -5.45 13.88 -1.69
N GLY A 409 -5.51 15.13 -1.22
CA GLY A 409 -6.75 15.85 -1.00
C GLY A 409 -7.54 15.32 0.19
N SER A 410 -8.86 15.46 0.12
CA SER A 410 -9.78 15.07 1.18
C SER A 410 -9.99 13.56 1.23
N ILE A 411 -9.88 13.01 2.44
CA ILE A 411 -10.01 11.60 2.78
C ILE A 411 -11.00 11.51 3.95
N LEU A 412 -11.99 10.64 3.84
CA LEU A 412 -12.97 10.45 4.91
C LEU A 412 -12.63 9.19 5.72
N PHE A 413 -12.63 9.27 7.05
CA PHE A 413 -12.59 8.10 7.93
C PHE A 413 -13.99 7.83 8.47
N ASP A 414 -14.55 6.70 8.03
CA ASP A 414 -15.93 6.25 8.22
C ASP A 414 -17.00 7.24 7.71
N ALA A 415 -18.19 6.72 7.44
CA ALA A 415 -19.33 7.45 6.90
C ALA A 415 -20.54 7.50 7.85
N GLY A 416 -20.34 7.19 9.13
CA GLY A 416 -21.29 7.53 10.18
C GLY A 416 -22.70 6.97 10.02
N TYR A 417 -23.67 7.64 10.64
CA TYR A 417 -25.10 7.47 10.40
C TYR A 417 -25.61 8.35 9.23
N SER A 418 -26.67 7.88 8.58
CA SER A 418 -27.51 8.65 7.66
C SER A 418 -28.97 8.18 7.79
N PRO A 419 -29.95 8.93 7.25
CA PRO A 419 -31.34 8.48 7.18
C PRO A 419 -31.54 7.12 6.49
N ASP A 420 -30.59 6.69 5.65
CA ASP A 420 -30.60 5.36 5.01
C ASP A 420 -30.62 4.23 6.05
N PHE A 421 -30.13 4.47 7.28
CA PHE A 421 -30.22 3.52 8.38
C PHE A 421 -31.66 3.08 8.63
N PHE A 422 -32.60 4.04 8.59
CA PHE A 422 -34.01 3.75 8.82
C PHE A 422 -34.64 2.97 7.68
N ALA A 423 -34.18 3.15 6.45
CA ALA A 423 -34.60 2.38 5.28
C ALA A 423 -34.03 0.95 5.34
N ALA A 424 -32.73 0.79 5.59
CA ALA A 424 -32.05 -0.50 5.69
C ALA A 424 -32.55 -1.36 6.85
N THR A 425 -33.15 -0.75 7.88
CA THR A 425 -33.72 -1.46 9.04
C THR A 425 -35.22 -1.67 8.99
N GLN A 426 -35.91 -1.39 7.86
CA GLN A 426 -37.36 -1.66 7.73
C GLN A 426 -37.68 -3.14 7.66
N ARG A 427 -36.80 -3.93 7.03
CA ARG A 427 -37.03 -5.35 6.77
C ARG A 427 -36.66 -6.20 8.00
N TRP A 428 -37.40 -7.28 8.22
CA TRP A 428 -37.00 -8.30 9.19
C TRP A 428 -35.78 -9.08 8.64
N PRO A 429 -34.76 -9.42 9.45
CA PRO A 429 -34.63 -9.21 10.90
C PRO A 429 -33.94 -7.89 11.31
N TYR A 430 -33.56 -7.04 10.37
CA TYR A 430 -32.78 -5.81 10.60
C TYR A 430 -33.45 -4.79 11.52
N ARG A 431 -34.79 -4.83 11.65
CA ARG A 431 -35.56 -4.07 12.66
C ARG A 431 -35.03 -4.24 14.08
N LEU A 432 -34.49 -5.41 14.44
CA LEU A 432 -33.93 -5.69 15.76
C LEU A 432 -32.78 -4.75 16.10
N TYR A 433 -31.93 -4.44 15.11
CA TYR A 433 -30.83 -3.49 15.28
C TYR A 433 -31.38 -2.12 15.69
N ARG A 434 -32.32 -1.57 14.90
CA ARG A 434 -32.93 -0.27 15.16
C ARG A 434 -33.55 -0.17 16.56
N TRP A 435 -34.22 -1.23 17.03
CA TRP A 435 -34.81 -1.26 18.36
C TRP A 435 -33.76 -1.27 19.47
N ALA A 436 -32.63 -1.95 19.25
CA ALA A 436 -31.54 -2.02 20.22
C ALA A 436 -30.79 -0.68 20.36
N THR A 437 -30.58 0.05 19.27
CA THR A 437 -29.71 1.24 19.27
C THR A 437 -30.42 2.59 19.43
N LYS A 438 -31.71 2.69 19.09
CA LYS A 438 -32.48 3.97 19.20
C LYS A 438 -31.70 5.17 18.61
N VAL A 439 -31.34 5.05 17.33
CA VAL A 439 -30.53 6.04 16.61
C VAL A 439 -31.28 7.36 16.39
N HIS A 440 -30.56 8.46 16.60
CA HIS A 440 -30.96 9.81 16.23
C HIS A 440 -30.02 10.34 15.15
N THR A 441 -30.54 10.66 13.97
CA THR A 441 -29.79 11.25 12.85
C THR A 441 -30.75 12.09 11.99
N ASP A 442 -30.20 12.97 11.16
CA ASP A 442 -30.94 13.92 10.31
C ASP A 442 -30.22 14.09 8.97
N GLU A 443 -30.94 14.50 7.91
CA GLU A 443 -30.38 14.75 6.58
C GLU A 443 -29.24 15.78 6.60
N HIS A 444 -29.33 16.76 7.50
CA HIS A 444 -28.34 17.83 7.64
C HIS A 444 -27.07 17.39 8.37
N TRP A 445 -27.10 16.25 9.06
CA TRP A 445 -25.98 15.73 9.86
C TRP A 445 -25.21 14.63 9.14
N THR A 446 -25.57 14.30 7.90
CA THR A 446 -24.89 13.25 7.11
C THR A 446 -23.47 13.66 6.73
N PRO A 447 -22.55 12.70 6.46
CA PRO A 447 -21.23 13.01 5.92
C PRO A 447 -21.32 13.86 4.65
N LYS A 448 -22.28 13.54 3.77
CA LYS A 448 -22.57 14.31 2.55
C LYS A 448 -22.86 15.78 2.86
N ALA A 449 -23.68 16.06 3.87
CA ALA A 449 -24.03 17.41 4.26
C ALA A 449 -22.84 18.17 4.88
N TRP A 450 -22.01 17.49 5.68
CA TRP A 450 -20.77 18.08 6.21
C TRP A 450 -19.78 18.43 5.12
N LEU A 451 -19.52 17.52 4.18
CA LEU A 451 -18.59 17.77 3.08
C LEU A 451 -19.01 18.96 2.23
N ARG A 452 -20.31 19.10 1.94
CA ARG A 452 -20.84 20.28 1.22
C ARG A 452 -20.58 21.60 1.97
N ARG A 453 -20.65 21.60 3.30
CA ARG A 453 -20.33 22.79 4.11
C ARG A 453 -18.85 23.13 4.13
N GLU A 454 -18.00 22.12 3.94
CA GLU A 454 -16.56 22.28 3.71
C GLU A 454 -16.21 22.63 2.25
N GLY A 455 -17.22 22.85 1.40
CA GLY A 455 -17.03 23.17 -0.02
C GLY A 455 -16.59 21.98 -0.89
N ILE A 456 -16.73 20.75 -0.38
CA ILE A 456 -16.34 19.52 -1.07
C ILE A 456 -17.60 18.86 -1.63
N ALA A 457 -17.68 18.73 -2.96
CA ALA A 457 -18.76 17.97 -3.59
C ALA A 457 -18.58 16.47 -3.26
N PRO A 458 -19.65 15.71 -2.95
CA PRO A 458 -19.56 14.27 -2.70
C PRO A 458 -18.91 13.48 -3.85
N GLU A 459 -19.04 13.98 -5.08
CA GLU A 459 -18.45 13.40 -6.29
C GLU A 459 -16.94 13.63 -6.39
N ASP A 460 -16.41 14.61 -5.65
CA ASP A 460 -14.98 14.94 -5.61
C ASP A 460 -14.22 14.15 -4.56
N LEU A 461 -14.92 13.57 -3.57
CA LEU A 461 -14.29 12.71 -2.57
C LEU A 461 -13.78 11.42 -3.23
N ARG A 462 -12.47 11.21 -3.20
CA ARG A 462 -11.82 10.08 -3.88
C ARG A 462 -11.48 8.91 -2.97
N LEU A 463 -11.42 9.11 -1.66
CA LEU A 463 -10.96 8.08 -0.73
C LEU A 463 -11.76 8.07 0.57
N ILE A 464 -12.21 6.87 0.96
CA ILE A 464 -12.81 6.61 2.28
C ILE A 464 -12.08 5.44 2.95
N LEU A 465 -11.58 5.68 4.16
CA LEU A 465 -11.04 4.66 5.05
C LEU A 465 -12.20 4.09 5.87
N VAL A 466 -12.47 2.79 5.72
CA VAL A 466 -13.56 2.10 6.43
C VAL A 466 -12.96 1.27 7.56
N SER A 467 -13.18 1.70 8.80
CA SER A 467 -12.64 1.04 9.98
C SER A 467 -13.22 -0.37 10.15
N HIS A 468 -14.54 -0.49 10.00
CA HIS A 468 -15.31 -1.73 9.99
C HIS A 468 -16.75 -1.50 9.47
N PHE A 469 -17.55 -2.57 9.35
CA PHE A 469 -18.85 -2.55 8.67
C PHE A 469 -20.06 -2.49 9.61
N HIS A 470 -19.91 -1.91 10.80
CA HIS A 470 -21.07 -1.62 11.63
C HIS A 470 -21.90 -0.48 11.03
N GLY A 471 -23.22 -0.53 11.23
CA GLY A 471 -24.17 0.38 10.58
C GLY A 471 -23.89 1.87 10.83
N ASP A 472 -23.31 2.20 11.99
CA ASP A 472 -22.93 3.53 12.42
C ASP A 472 -21.59 4.04 11.89
N HIS A 473 -20.88 3.21 11.13
CA HIS A 473 -19.65 3.57 10.44
C HIS A 473 -19.82 3.61 8.92
N ILE A 474 -20.84 2.97 8.35
CA ILE A 474 -20.96 2.79 6.90
C ILE A 474 -22.21 3.38 6.27
N CYS A 475 -23.13 3.95 7.06
CA CYS A 475 -24.45 4.33 6.56
C CYS A 475 -24.38 5.33 5.39
N GLY A 476 -23.48 6.30 5.48
CA GLY A 476 -23.30 7.32 4.46
C GLY A 476 -22.51 6.90 3.22
N LEU A 477 -22.01 5.65 3.10
CA LEU A 477 -21.11 5.28 1.99
C LEU A 477 -21.77 5.42 0.60
N ASN A 478 -23.08 5.18 0.49
CA ASN A 478 -23.81 5.31 -0.77
C ASN A 478 -23.82 6.74 -1.35
N ALA A 479 -23.49 7.76 -0.55
CA ALA A 479 -23.44 9.14 -1.00
C ALA A 479 -22.22 9.49 -1.87
N PHE A 480 -21.24 8.58 -1.98
CA PHE A 480 -19.93 8.86 -2.60
C PHE A 480 -19.67 7.92 -3.79
N PRO A 481 -20.17 8.25 -4.99
CA PRO A 481 -20.11 7.36 -6.16
C PRO A 481 -18.69 7.18 -6.70
N ASN A 482 -17.83 8.20 -6.58
CA ASN A 482 -16.48 8.21 -7.14
C ASN A 482 -15.38 7.85 -6.14
N ALA A 483 -15.73 7.54 -4.89
CA ALA A 483 -14.76 7.22 -3.86
C ALA A 483 -14.26 5.77 -3.99
N GLU A 484 -12.95 5.57 -3.90
CA GLU A 484 -12.34 4.28 -3.60
C GLU A 484 -12.38 4.04 -2.08
N PHE A 485 -12.43 2.77 -1.66
CA PHE A 485 -12.49 2.39 -0.24
C PHE A 485 -11.23 1.64 0.19
N ILE A 486 -10.72 1.93 1.37
CA ILE A 486 -9.62 1.17 1.98
C ILE A 486 -10.07 0.58 3.30
N THR A 487 -9.84 -0.73 3.45
CA THR A 487 -10.12 -1.48 4.68
C THR A 487 -9.19 -2.69 4.79
N LEU A 488 -9.14 -3.33 5.95
CA LEU A 488 -8.38 -4.58 6.07
C LEU A 488 -9.13 -5.72 5.37
N ALA A 489 -8.38 -6.64 4.75
CA ALA A 489 -8.97 -7.75 4.00
C ALA A 489 -9.90 -8.61 4.86
N LYS A 490 -9.51 -8.84 6.13
CA LYS A 490 -10.30 -9.59 7.11
C LYS A 490 -11.68 -8.95 7.34
N THR A 491 -11.73 -7.62 7.37
CA THR A 491 -12.94 -6.81 7.59
C THR A 491 -13.92 -7.00 6.44
N TRP A 492 -13.44 -6.83 5.21
CA TRP A 492 -14.27 -6.99 4.02
C TRP A 492 -14.76 -8.43 3.84
N GLU A 493 -13.89 -9.41 4.06
CA GLU A 493 -14.26 -10.82 3.98
C GLU A 493 -15.35 -11.20 4.97
N MET A 494 -15.36 -10.58 6.16
CA MET A 494 -16.42 -10.81 7.13
C MET A 494 -17.74 -10.15 6.77
N ALA A 495 -17.75 -9.05 6.00
CA ALA A 495 -18.98 -8.33 5.67
C ALA A 495 -19.66 -8.82 4.39
N ARG A 496 -18.90 -9.07 3.32
CA ARG A 496 -19.41 -9.21 1.93
C ARG A 496 -20.42 -10.34 1.65
N HIS A 497 -20.56 -11.32 2.53
CA HIS A 497 -21.45 -12.48 2.33
C HIS A 497 -22.47 -12.64 3.47
N ARG A 498 -22.64 -11.62 4.31
CA ARG A 498 -23.51 -11.70 5.48
C ARG A 498 -24.91 -11.23 5.14
N SER A 499 -25.91 -11.93 5.67
CA SER A 499 -27.31 -11.55 5.54
C SER A 499 -28.12 -12.08 6.74
N GLY A 500 -29.37 -11.61 6.87
CA GLY A 500 -30.30 -12.09 7.88
C GLY A 500 -29.80 -11.89 9.32
N PHE A 501 -30.09 -12.85 10.19
CA PHE A 501 -29.75 -12.78 11.62
C PHE A 501 -28.24 -12.75 11.89
N ASP A 502 -27.43 -13.43 11.07
CA ASP A 502 -25.97 -13.42 11.22
C ASP A 502 -25.39 -12.04 10.95
N ALA A 503 -25.95 -11.29 9.98
CA ALA A 503 -25.59 -9.90 9.74
C ALA A 503 -26.01 -9.00 10.91
N VAL A 504 -27.26 -9.09 11.38
CA VAL A 504 -27.76 -8.30 12.52
C VAL A 504 -26.95 -8.52 13.79
N ARG A 505 -26.61 -9.78 14.09
CA ARG A 505 -25.81 -10.15 15.26
C ARG A 505 -24.43 -9.49 15.26
N ARG A 506 -23.83 -9.28 14.08
CA ARG A 506 -22.53 -8.61 13.90
C ARG A 506 -22.67 -7.12 13.59
N GLY A 507 -23.83 -6.52 13.78
CA GLY A 507 -24.04 -5.10 13.47
C GLY A 507 -23.89 -4.74 11.99
N ILE A 508 -24.06 -5.68 11.07
CA ILE A 508 -23.93 -5.43 9.62
C ILE A 508 -25.32 -5.26 8.98
N LEU A 509 -25.46 -4.19 8.20
CA LEU A 509 -26.64 -3.92 7.38
C LEU A 509 -26.23 -3.95 5.90
N PRO A 510 -26.44 -5.07 5.18
CA PRO A 510 -25.94 -5.24 3.82
C PRO A 510 -26.42 -4.16 2.83
N ASP A 511 -27.64 -3.67 3.01
CA ASP A 511 -28.24 -2.62 2.15
C ASP A 511 -27.53 -1.26 2.28
N LEU A 512 -26.69 -1.06 3.32
CA LEU A 512 -25.87 0.15 3.48
C LEU A 512 -24.53 0.06 2.71
N ILE A 513 -24.13 -1.13 2.25
CA ILE A 513 -22.90 -1.31 1.47
C ILE A 513 -23.22 -1.02 0.00
N PRO A 514 -22.49 -0.11 -0.68
CA PRO A 514 -22.69 0.15 -2.09
C PRO A 514 -22.64 -1.14 -2.93
N ARG A 515 -23.53 -1.26 -3.91
CA ARG A 515 -23.63 -2.48 -4.74
C ARG A 515 -22.33 -2.77 -5.51
N ASP A 516 -21.62 -1.72 -5.88
CA ASP A 516 -20.33 -1.74 -6.58
C ASP A 516 -19.12 -1.67 -5.63
N PHE A 517 -19.33 -1.74 -4.30
CA PHE A 517 -18.26 -1.64 -3.30
C PHE A 517 -17.13 -2.62 -3.56
N GLY A 518 -17.47 -3.86 -3.97
CA GLY A 518 -16.48 -4.89 -4.30
C GLY A 518 -15.53 -4.53 -5.43
N ASN A 519 -15.92 -3.62 -6.33
CA ASN A 519 -15.11 -3.12 -7.44
C ASN A 519 -14.23 -1.93 -7.03
N ARG A 520 -14.65 -1.18 -6.00
CA ARG A 520 -14.00 0.05 -5.52
C ARG A 520 -13.16 -0.13 -4.26
N VAL A 521 -13.17 -1.32 -3.64
CA VAL A 521 -12.45 -1.59 -2.40
C VAL A 521 -11.03 -2.11 -2.65
N HIS A 522 -10.06 -1.49 -1.98
CA HIS A 522 -8.68 -1.92 -1.89
C HIS A 522 -8.43 -2.50 -0.49
N THR A 523 -8.31 -3.83 -0.43
CA THR A 523 -8.09 -4.52 0.85
C THR A 523 -6.61 -4.65 1.18
N ILE A 524 -6.23 -4.28 2.40
CA ILE A 524 -4.88 -4.52 2.95
C ILE A 524 -4.87 -5.87 3.65
N HIS A 525 -4.08 -6.81 3.11
CA HIS A 525 -4.01 -8.19 3.63
C HIS A 525 -3.02 -8.34 4.78
N GLU A 526 -1.90 -7.63 4.70
CA GLU A 526 -0.79 -7.80 5.62
C GLU A 526 -0.25 -6.43 6.04
N LEU A 527 0.00 -6.29 7.35
CA LEU A 527 0.64 -5.13 7.94
C LEU A 527 2.11 -5.49 8.14
N HIS A 528 3.00 -4.78 7.46
CA HIS A 528 4.43 -5.11 7.41
C HIS A 528 5.32 -3.99 7.91
N ASP A 529 4.80 -2.77 7.92
CA ASP A 529 5.58 -1.63 8.36
C ASP A 529 5.69 -1.72 9.88
N PRO A 530 6.83 -1.33 10.48
CA PRO A 530 6.92 -1.35 11.94
C PRO A 530 5.87 -0.42 12.54
N GLY A 531 5.30 -0.81 13.67
CA GLY A 531 4.27 -0.05 14.36
C GLY A 531 4.84 0.81 15.50
N LEU A 532 3.97 1.23 16.42
CA LEU A 532 4.33 2.15 17.51
C LEU A 532 4.44 1.49 18.88
N GLY A 533 4.09 0.21 19.01
CA GLY A 533 4.10 -0.46 20.32
C GLY A 533 4.14 -1.98 20.19
N ASP A 534 3.73 -2.66 21.24
CA ASP A 534 3.76 -4.11 21.31
C ASP A 534 2.44 -4.77 20.84
N GLY A 535 2.43 -6.10 20.82
CA GLY A 535 1.23 -6.88 20.56
C GLY A 535 0.62 -6.59 19.19
N GLN A 536 -0.64 -6.15 19.16
CA GLN A 536 -1.34 -5.83 17.90
C GLN A 536 -0.83 -4.54 17.23
N LEU A 537 -0.15 -3.66 17.98
CA LEU A 537 0.38 -2.40 17.48
C LEU A 537 1.85 -2.49 17.04
N ARG A 538 2.41 -3.71 17.02
CA ARG A 538 3.78 -3.99 16.55
C ARG A 538 3.97 -3.74 15.06
N THR A 539 2.91 -3.89 14.28
CA THR A 539 2.94 -3.72 12.82
C THR A 539 1.82 -2.82 12.36
N CYS A 540 2.09 -1.99 11.37
CA CYS A 540 1.13 -1.13 10.70
C CYS A 540 1.26 -1.24 9.17
N HIS A 541 0.43 -0.49 8.46
CA HIS A 541 0.58 -0.23 7.03
C HIS A 541 0.59 1.28 6.81
N ASP A 542 1.71 1.80 6.33
CA ASP A 542 1.82 3.19 5.91
C ASP A 542 1.15 3.35 4.54
N LEU A 543 -0.02 3.98 4.55
CA LEU A 543 -0.94 3.98 3.42
C LEU A 543 -0.31 4.63 2.18
N PHE A 544 0.35 5.78 2.38
CA PHE A 544 0.99 6.54 1.31
C PHE A 544 2.52 6.41 1.29
N ARG A 545 3.08 5.71 2.28
CA ARG A 545 4.54 5.49 2.45
C ARG A 545 5.31 6.78 2.69
N ASP A 546 4.65 7.77 3.26
CA ASP A 546 5.21 9.06 3.67
C ASP A 546 5.06 9.31 5.18
N GLY A 547 4.52 8.33 5.92
CA GLY A 547 4.31 8.37 7.37
C GLY A 547 3.10 9.20 7.82
N SER A 548 2.36 9.83 6.90
CA SER A 548 1.23 10.71 7.21
C SER A 548 0.03 9.97 7.79
N ILE A 549 -0.30 8.80 7.23
CA ILE A 549 -1.46 7.97 7.59
C ILE A 549 -1.02 6.52 7.73
N ARG A 550 -1.05 5.99 8.95
CA ARG A 550 -0.69 4.60 9.27
C ARG A 550 -1.89 3.81 9.76
N LEU A 551 -2.14 2.67 9.13
CA LEU A 551 -3.26 1.78 9.42
C LEU A 551 -2.81 0.67 10.39
N PHE A 552 -3.57 0.43 11.44
CA PHE A 552 -3.32 -0.59 12.46
C PHE A 552 -4.43 -1.61 12.51
N ASN A 553 -4.08 -2.86 12.81
CA ASN A 553 -5.06 -3.91 13.07
C ASN A 553 -5.50 -3.87 14.52
N LEU A 554 -6.75 -3.49 14.75
CA LEU A 554 -7.42 -3.41 16.05
C LEU A 554 -8.47 -4.52 16.22
N ASP A 555 -8.14 -5.74 15.76
CA ASP A 555 -9.03 -6.90 15.75
C ASP A 555 -9.62 -7.24 17.12
N GLY A 556 -10.95 -7.30 17.22
CA GLY A 556 -11.59 -7.79 18.43
C GLY A 556 -13.05 -7.38 18.60
N HIS A 557 -13.32 -6.07 18.60
CA HIS A 557 -14.70 -5.56 18.66
C HIS A 557 -15.45 -5.98 17.40
N ALA A 558 -14.92 -5.57 16.25
CA ALA A 558 -15.25 -6.18 14.96
C ALA A 558 -14.02 -6.94 14.43
N HIS A 559 -14.28 -8.02 13.70
CA HIS A 559 -13.20 -8.76 13.04
C HIS A 559 -12.48 -7.89 12.00
N GLY A 560 -11.17 -7.72 12.18
CA GLY A 560 -10.32 -6.90 11.32
C GLY A 560 -10.56 -5.40 11.48
N GLN A 561 -11.17 -4.92 12.57
CA GLN A 561 -11.32 -3.49 12.80
C GLN A 561 -9.99 -2.77 12.61
N MET A 562 -10.02 -1.67 11.86
CA MET A 562 -8.84 -0.88 11.54
C MET A 562 -8.80 0.39 12.39
N GLY A 563 -7.63 0.66 12.96
CA GLY A 563 -7.29 1.96 13.54
C GLY A 563 -6.45 2.79 12.58
N VAL A 564 -6.50 4.11 12.70
CA VAL A 564 -5.74 5.03 11.85
C VAL A 564 -4.98 6.04 12.70
N LEU A 565 -3.65 6.03 12.58
CA LEU A 565 -2.78 7.03 13.16
C LEU A 565 -2.47 8.10 12.12
N LEU A 566 -2.69 9.35 12.49
CA LEU A 566 -2.46 10.54 11.67
C LEU A 566 -1.29 11.33 12.24
N ASN A 567 -0.37 11.76 11.37
CA ASN A 567 0.64 12.75 11.70
C ASN A 567 0.12 14.15 11.35
N THR A 568 -0.33 14.90 12.37
CA THR A 568 -1.02 16.18 12.17
C THR A 568 -0.08 17.38 12.32
N GLU A 569 -0.57 18.56 11.94
CA GLU A 569 0.17 19.81 12.07
C GLU A 569 0.65 20.07 13.51
N GLY A 570 1.86 20.62 13.64
CA GLY A 570 2.48 20.89 14.94
C GLY A 570 3.04 19.65 15.65
N ALA A 571 3.38 18.60 14.89
CA ALA A 571 3.95 17.33 15.39
C ALA A 571 3.06 16.58 16.39
N LYS A 572 1.75 16.87 16.41
CA LYS A 572 0.77 16.11 17.19
C LYS A 572 0.36 14.85 16.43
N GLN A 573 0.26 13.73 17.13
CA GLN A 573 -0.24 12.48 16.56
C GLN A 573 -1.68 12.24 17.03
N VAL A 574 -2.58 11.94 16.10
CA VAL A 574 -3.97 11.62 16.42
C VAL A 574 -4.23 10.17 16.04
N PHE A 575 -4.61 9.34 17.01
CA PHE A 575 -4.94 7.93 16.78
C PHE A 575 -6.45 7.71 16.87
N LEU A 576 -7.07 7.50 15.71
CA LEU A 576 -8.45 7.06 15.56
C LEU A 576 -8.55 5.57 15.89
N VAL A 577 -9.09 5.23 17.06
CA VAL A 577 -9.17 3.84 17.55
C VAL A 577 -10.53 3.17 17.35
N ALA A 578 -11.44 3.86 16.63
CA ALA A 578 -12.81 3.46 16.37
C ALA A 578 -13.50 2.98 17.67
N ASP A 579 -14.06 1.76 17.66
CA ASP A 579 -14.85 1.17 18.74
C ASP A 579 -14.03 0.34 19.73
N SER A 580 -12.69 0.39 19.66
CA SER A 580 -11.84 -0.31 20.65
C SER A 580 -12.14 0.13 22.08
N PHE A 581 -12.57 1.39 22.22
CA PHE A 581 -13.01 2.04 23.44
C PHE A 581 -14.22 2.91 23.13
N TRP A 582 -15.10 3.07 24.12
CA TRP A 582 -16.25 3.97 24.01
C TRP A 582 -15.99 5.29 24.70
N THR A 583 -15.12 5.33 25.71
CA THR A 583 -14.70 6.57 26.38
C THR A 583 -13.18 6.68 26.48
N ARG A 584 -12.65 7.91 26.40
CA ARG A 584 -11.21 8.17 26.63
C ARG A 584 -10.80 7.82 28.07
N THR A 585 -11.74 7.93 29.02
CA THR A 585 -11.53 7.54 30.43
C THR A 585 -11.10 6.07 30.56
N GLU A 586 -11.64 5.17 29.73
CA GLU A 586 -11.25 3.76 29.75
C GLU A 586 -9.76 3.56 29.42
N ILE A 587 -9.22 4.37 28.49
CA ILE A 587 -7.79 4.34 28.13
C ILE A 587 -6.97 4.92 29.28
N GLN A 588 -7.31 6.13 29.73
CA GLN A 588 -6.57 6.87 30.77
C GLN A 588 -6.48 6.12 32.10
N ARG A 589 -7.55 5.43 32.49
CA ARG A 589 -7.65 4.68 33.76
C ARG A 589 -7.47 3.18 33.60
N ARG A 590 -7.15 2.70 32.39
CA ARG A 590 -6.98 1.28 32.05
C ARG A 590 -8.16 0.42 32.54
N LEU A 591 -9.39 0.89 32.29
CA LEU A 591 -10.59 0.23 32.80
C LEU A 591 -10.89 -1.05 32.03
N LYS A 592 -11.30 -2.08 32.78
CA LYS A 592 -11.80 -3.33 32.19
C LYS A 592 -13.13 -3.06 31.45
N PRO A 593 -13.36 -3.69 30.28
CA PRO A 593 -14.59 -3.50 29.53
C PRO A 593 -15.84 -3.94 30.33
N THR A 594 -16.99 -3.36 30.00
CA THR A 594 -18.28 -3.68 30.62
C THR A 594 -18.80 -5.05 30.17
N ARG A 595 -19.88 -5.53 30.81
CA ARG A 595 -20.56 -6.76 30.36
C ARG A 595 -21.17 -6.58 28.97
N ASP A 596 -21.66 -5.39 28.66
CA ASP A 596 -22.26 -5.05 27.37
C ASP A 596 -21.22 -5.13 26.25
N PHE A 597 -20.02 -4.57 26.46
CA PHE A 597 -18.91 -4.70 25.51
C PHE A 597 -18.59 -6.18 25.20
N ARG A 598 -18.60 -7.05 26.21
CA ARG A 598 -18.36 -8.49 26.02
C ARG A 598 -19.42 -9.17 25.14
N MET A 599 -20.66 -8.68 25.17
CA MET A 599 -21.75 -9.26 24.38
C MET A 599 -21.69 -8.84 22.91
N ILE A 600 -21.18 -7.64 22.62
CA ILE A 600 -21.14 -7.07 21.27
C ILE A 600 -19.82 -7.36 20.54
N ALA A 601 -18.72 -7.63 21.26
CA ALA A 601 -17.44 -7.92 20.64
C ALA A 601 -17.44 -9.29 19.91
N ASP A 602 -17.10 -9.27 18.62
CA ASP A 602 -16.97 -10.47 17.78
C ASP A 602 -15.96 -11.47 18.35
N HIS A 603 -14.83 -10.98 18.85
CA HIS A 603 -13.76 -11.80 19.41
C HIS A 603 -13.16 -11.18 20.67
N TYR A 604 -13.86 -11.35 21.79
CA TYR A 604 -13.55 -10.73 23.09
C TYR A 604 -12.08 -10.87 23.54
N ARG A 605 -11.45 -12.04 23.37
CA ARG A 605 -10.02 -12.22 23.74
C ARG A 605 -9.06 -11.39 22.87
N ALA A 606 -9.40 -11.16 21.61
CA ALA A 606 -8.60 -10.30 20.74
C ALA A 606 -8.82 -8.83 21.13
N ALA A 607 -10.08 -8.44 21.38
CA ALA A 607 -10.42 -7.10 21.86
C ALA A 607 -9.68 -6.72 23.14
N LEU A 608 -9.52 -7.66 24.09
CA LEU A 608 -8.72 -7.41 25.30
C LEU A 608 -7.25 -7.13 24.98
N ARG A 609 -6.64 -7.88 24.05
CA ARG A 609 -5.25 -7.64 23.61
C ARG A 609 -5.11 -6.28 22.90
N THR A 610 -6.06 -5.93 22.04
CA THR A 610 -6.09 -4.62 21.36
C THR A 610 -6.12 -3.49 22.37
N ARG A 611 -7.05 -3.59 23.34
CA ARG A 611 -7.20 -2.59 24.40
C ARG A 611 -5.96 -2.49 25.26
N GLU A 612 -5.34 -3.62 25.61
CA GLU A 612 -4.08 -3.64 26.35
C GLU A 612 -2.96 -2.93 25.58
N SER A 613 -2.73 -3.29 24.30
CA SER A 613 -1.73 -2.62 23.46
C SER A 613 -1.96 -1.12 23.32
N ILE A 614 -3.22 -0.67 23.19
CA ILE A 614 -3.55 0.77 23.12
C ILE A 614 -3.26 1.47 24.46
N CYS A 615 -3.64 0.88 25.59
CA CYS A 615 -3.37 1.44 26.91
C CYS A 615 -1.86 1.53 27.18
N ASP A 616 -1.10 0.50 26.82
CA ASP A 616 0.36 0.50 26.97
C ASP A 616 0.99 1.59 26.08
N LEU A 617 0.56 1.72 24.83
CA LEU A 617 1.01 2.80 23.94
C LEU A 617 0.67 4.19 24.49
N ALA A 618 -0.54 4.38 25.03
CA ALA A 618 -0.95 5.65 25.62
C ALA A 618 -0.10 6.06 26.83
N GLN A 619 0.41 5.08 27.59
CA GLN A 619 1.34 5.32 28.69
C GLN A 619 2.76 5.60 28.19
N GLN A 620 3.21 4.86 27.17
CA GLN A 620 4.55 5.01 26.60
C GLN A 620 4.72 6.31 25.81
N VAL A 621 3.68 6.77 25.13
CA VAL A 621 3.71 7.95 24.26
C VAL A 621 2.54 8.90 24.58
N PRO A 622 2.63 9.68 25.67
CA PRO A 622 1.54 10.55 26.12
C PRO A 622 1.18 11.67 25.13
N SER A 623 2.03 11.94 24.14
CA SER A 623 1.79 12.94 23.09
C SER A 623 0.76 12.50 22.05
N ILE A 624 0.39 11.22 22.00
CA ILE A 624 -0.65 10.72 21.08
C ILE A 624 -2.03 11.05 21.64
N GLN A 625 -2.83 11.77 20.86
CA GLN A 625 -4.24 12.00 21.15
C GLN A 625 -5.08 10.83 20.64
N PHE A 626 -5.68 10.06 21.56
CA PHE A 626 -6.60 8.98 21.21
C PHE A 626 -8.02 9.51 21.04
N VAL A 627 -8.62 9.21 19.88
CA VAL A 627 -10.00 9.57 19.54
C VAL A 627 -10.81 8.29 19.36
N CYS A 628 -11.83 8.13 20.20
CA CYS A 628 -12.78 7.03 20.15
C CYS A 628 -14.07 7.53 19.50
N THR A 629 -14.70 6.73 18.64
CA THR A 629 -15.87 7.16 17.84
C THR A 629 -17.00 7.69 18.71
N HIS A 630 -17.27 7.03 19.84
CA HIS A 630 -18.42 7.33 20.68
C HIS A 630 -18.13 8.17 21.94
N CYS A 631 -16.91 8.70 22.09
CA CYS A 631 -16.49 9.35 23.33
C CYS A 631 -17.32 10.62 23.64
N PRO A 632 -18.14 10.63 24.72
CA PRO A 632 -18.95 11.80 25.07
C PRO A 632 -18.09 12.99 25.49
N ASP A 633 -16.94 12.72 26.12
CA ASP A 633 -16.03 13.77 26.56
C ASP A 633 -15.39 14.47 25.33
N PHE A 634 -15.05 13.70 24.29
CA PHE A 634 -14.58 14.25 23.02
C PHE A 634 -15.70 15.01 22.28
N ALA A 635 -16.92 14.48 22.27
CA ALA A 635 -18.06 15.17 21.64
C ALA A 635 -18.32 16.55 22.26
N ARG A 636 -18.15 16.69 23.59
CA ARG A 636 -18.21 17.98 24.27
C ARG A 636 -17.05 18.91 23.90
N GLU A 637 -15.82 18.39 23.82
CA GLU A 637 -14.65 19.16 23.34
C GLU A 637 -14.87 19.71 21.92
N GLN A 638 -15.58 18.97 21.08
CA GLN A 638 -15.92 19.37 19.70
C GLN A 638 -17.27 20.11 19.58
N GLN A 639 -17.96 20.38 20.71
CA GLN A 639 -19.26 21.06 20.74
C GLN A 639 -20.33 20.44 19.81
N PHE A 640 -20.33 19.11 19.65
CA PHE A 640 -21.19 18.45 18.66
C PHE A 640 -22.67 18.75 18.85
N ASP A 641 -23.18 18.77 20.07
CA ASP A 641 -24.60 19.07 20.32
C ASP A 641 -25.00 20.48 19.83
N GLU A 642 -24.16 21.49 20.09
CA GLU A 642 -24.39 22.87 19.66
C GLU A 642 -24.31 22.99 18.13
N VAL A 643 -23.31 22.33 17.53
CA VAL A 643 -23.11 22.29 16.08
C VAL A 643 -24.31 21.63 15.38
N LEU A 644 -24.78 20.48 15.87
CA LEU A 644 -25.93 19.77 15.31
C LEU A 644 -27.23 20.61 15.38
N LEU A 645 -27.44 21.34 16.48
CA LEU A 645 -28.58 22.25 16.64
C LEU A 645 -28.50 23.43 15.66
N SER A 646 -27.35 24.12 15.61
CA SER A 646 -27.17 25.30 14.76
C SER A 646 -27.37 25.01 13.26
N VAL A 647 -27.09 23.78 12.85
CA VAL A 647 -27.16 23.33 11.47
C VAL A 647 -28.59 22.92 11.07
N ARG A 648 -29.44 22.58 12.03
CA ARG A 648 -30.86 22.28 11.80
C ARG A 648 -31.66 23.54 11.47
N ASP A 649 -31.23 24.68 12.00
CA ASP A 649 -31.92 25.97 11.87
C ASP A 649 -31.42 26.83 10.69
N ARG A 650 -30.41 26.37 9.94
CA ARG A 650 -29.88 27.06 8.76
C ARG A 650 -30.22 26.28 7.49
N PRO A 651 -30.96 26.87 6.52
CA PRO A 651 -31.16 26.21 5.24
C PRO A 651 -29.81 25.94 4.57
N PRO A 652 -29.65 24.81 3.86
CA PRO A 652 -28.44 24.54 3.10
C PRO A 652 -28.23 25.69 2.10
N LEU A 653 -27.00 26.22 2.05
CA LEU A 653 -26.58 27.20 1.04
C LEU A 653 -26.85 26.60 -0.36
N MET A 654 -28.01 26.94 -0.93
CA MET A 654 -28.25 26.79 -2.36
C MET A 654 -27.50 27.92 -3.07
N THR A 655 -26.53 27.50 -3.88
CA THR A 655 -26.19 28.06 -5.18
C THR A 655 -26.76 29.46 -5.45
N GLN A 656 -25.95 30.51 -5.25
CA GLN A 656 -26.15 31.74 -6.02
C GLN A 656 -25.82 31.40 -7.48
N ILE A 657 -26.85 31.00 -8.22
CA ILE A 657 -26.84 30.96 -9.67
C ILE A 657 -26.87 32.42 -10.13
N ASN A 658 -25.82 32.79 -10.86
CA ASN A 658 -25.79 33.93 -11.77
C ASN A 658 -27.12 34.05 -12.52
N THR A 659 -27.86 35.11 -12.28
CA THR A 659 -28.77 35.68 -13.29
C THR A 659 -28.20 37.04 -13.67
N ARG A 660 -27.59 37.08 -14.86
CA ARG A 660 -27.51 38.32 -15.64
C ARG A 660 -28.89 38.60 -16.20
N GLU A 661 -29.27 39.88 -16.15
CA GLU A 661 -30.06 40.69 -17.11
C GLU A 661 -31.08 41.57 -16.38
N GLU A 662 -30.66 42.80 -16.04
CA GLU A 662 -31.01 44.05 -16.77
C GLU A 662 -29.94 45.11 -16.52
#